data_AF-A0AAU8K870-F1
#
_entry.id   AF-A0AAU8K870-F1
#
_cell.length_a   1.000
_cell.length_b   1.000
_cell.length_c   1.000
_cell.angle_alpha   90.00
_cell.angle_beta   90.00
_cell.angle_gamma   90.00
#
_symmetry.space_group_name_H-M   'P 1'
#
loop_
_entity.id
_entity.type
_entity.pdbx_description
1 polymer ?
#
loop_
_entity_poly.entity_id
_entity_poly.type
_entity_poly.pdbx_seq_one_letter_code
_entity_poly.pdbx_strand_id
1 'polypeptide(L)'
;MARRKTATTPERRKHRRLMITVTAVTAALVASGVGVGYVTDGAKPDHVAAAGVSDELGDAIDGEAPTQAAEPQHDTPPTPIKEVPKSEPARGMVYTGLTPAPAGDRCAGVYKVSEAGLCTHGPDAPPKDGDIAKDTAPVAAPAEKPVLQGGDPAEPTAAELLNAATPVLDVKTGATQAAASAPAAGSPAGTATGTGAGTGTAAAAGVVCEGDGSAGNRVQVMYVHAPGKDRFAEYVQSFRKWAADADTIYNASAQETGGVRHIRFVTQPDCSVSVLNVEVPANAIGEFGAMNNALASQGYNRKDRKYMVFADAQVYCGIGTFAGDERPGQDNRSNFGPSYGRSDTSCWTGSVAAHELGHNLGAVINSAPNTSKGAHCVDEYDIMCYSDSPYYPKMRTVCPNRASDDRLDCNHDDYYSTDPKPGSFLATHWNVANNQFLIKGDNPNPNPNPSPTATPTPTGSSSPTKSPTPTGSPTPTGTPTPTGSPTPTGSPTPTGSSTPSPTGSPTPTGTPTGTPSPTAGPTAGPNVTVSQITANSAVLSWRRVAGAAGYEIQLNGRPLATVPFTAVRFINLTPGTEYKIAIAVKDASGKVSKPGRTTAFRTLAATGPTVAGTAYTMVNSFTGQAADMWGGSTADGAVLIGYQKTGYSNQQWIFEDAGNGTMKIKSAKSGKCLQIAGNAVRGQYIAQQACSGADNQQWKVAASGSGYTLTAKGSSLLLGISKRRYYGGSLLELQQPNGEAYQNWTIQAS
;
A
#
# COMPACT_ATOMS: atom_id res chain seq x y z
N MET A 1 77.67 -28.66 11.82
CA MET A 1 78.77 -27.77 11.32
C MET A 1 78.13 -26.81 10.33
N ALA A 2 78.48 -25.53 10.14
CA ALA A 2 79.27 -24.52 10.85
C ALA A 2 78.73 -23.14 10.35
N ARG A 3 78.48 -22.10 11.19
CA ARG A 3 79.37 -20.97 11.53
C ARG A 3 80.03 -20.30 10.30
N ARG A 4 80.08 -18.95 10.15
CA ARG A 4 80.07 -17.87 11.17
C ARG A 4 79.97 -16.44 10.55
N LYS A 5 79.55 -15.44 11.36
CA LYS A 5 79.92 -13.99 11.32
C LYS A 5 79.42 -13.12 10.13
N THR A 6 79.30 -11.78 10.20
CA THR A 6 79.46 -10.74 11.28
C THR A 6 78.41 -9.62 11.03
N ALA A 7 77.75 -9.02 12.04
CA ALA A 7 78.09 -7.79 12.80
C ALA A 7 78.24 -6.50 11.94
N THR A 8 77.92 -5.28 12.38
CA THR A 8 77.86 -4.70 13.77
C THR A 8 76.85 -3.48 13.76
N THR A 9 76.45 -2.70 14.79
CA THR A 9 77.03 -2.38 16.12
C THR A 9 76.04 -2.29 17.34
N PRO A 10 75.18 -1.25 17.56
CA PRO A 10 74.76 -0.85 18.94
C PRO A 10 73.23 -0.72 19.18
N GLU A 11 72.66 -0.39 20.36
CA GLU A 11 72.93 -0.76 21.77
C GLU A 11 71.68 -0.43 22.65
N ARG A 12 71.77 -0.67 23.98
CA ARG A 12 71.13 -0.03 25.18
C ARG A 12 69.79 0.76 25.07
N ARG A 13 68.88 0.68 26.07
CA ARG A 13 68.75 -0.20 27.27
C ARG A 13 67.28 -0.20 27.78
N LYS A 14 66.92 -1.20 28.59
CA LYS A 14 65.59 -1.34 29.23
C LYS A 14 65.40 -0.37 30.41
N HIS A 15 64.15 -0.01 30.73
CA HIS A 15 63.57 -0.11 32.10
C HIS A 15 62.02 -0.18 32.05
N ARG A 16 61.35 -0.21 33.21
CA ARG A 16 59.94 -0.64 33.38
C ARG A 16 59.27 0.14 34.53
N ARG A 17 57.92 0.22 34.53
CA ARG A 17 56.98 0.63 35.61
C ARG A 17 56.66 2.14 35.82
N LEU A 18 55.38 2.47 35.53
CA LEU A 18 54.32 2.86 36.49
C LEU A 18 54.25 4.31 37.06
N MET A 19 52.99 4.77 37.19
CA MET A 19 52.43 5.84 38.04
C MET A 19 52.31 7.30 37.52
N ILE A 20 51.08 7.82 37.72
CA ILE A 20 50.71 9.17 38.22
C ILE A 20 50.90 10.41 37.31
N THR A 21 49.75 10.90 36.81
CA THR A 21 49.21 12.27 36.98
C THR A 21 50.08 13.51 36.67
N VAL A 22 49.67 14.27 35.63
CA VAL A 22 49.59 15.77 35.49
C VAL A 22 50.77 16.59 36.09
N THR A 23 51.50 17.44 35.34
CA THR A 23 51.07 18.83 35.01
C THR A 23 51.98 19.54 33.97
N ALA A 24 51.37 20.41 33.15
CA ALA A 24 51.82 21.55 32.31
C ALA A 24 53.29 21.92 31.98
N VAL A 25 53.44 22.45 30.74
CA VAL A 25 54.11 23.74 30.40
C VAL A 25 53.20 24.41 29.33
N THR A 26 52.45 25.49 29.61
CA THR A 26 52.76 26.95 29.43
C THR A 26 52.95 27.35 27.94
N ALA A 27 52.31 28.38 27.35
CA ALA A 27 51.74 29.66 27.84
C ALA A 27 50.31 29.96 27.24
N ALA A 28 49.33 30.57 27.94
CA ALA A 28 49.10 31.99 28.34
C ALA A 28 48.60 32.91 27.19
N LEU A 29 47.67 33.88 27.33
CA LEU A 29 46.87 34.46 28.43
C LEU A 29 45.35 34.39 28.07
N VAL A 30 44.33 34.20 28.94
CA VAL A 30 43.85 34.87 30.18
C VAL A 30 42.83 36.02 29.95
N ALA A 31 41.79 36.03 30.80
CA ALA A 31 40.61 36.94 30.93
C ALA A 31 39.39 36.60 30.05
N SER A 32 38.15 36.54 30.55
CA SER A 32 37.61 36.51 31.93
C SER A 32 36.10 36.16 31.86
N GLY A 33 35.44 35.49 32.81
CA GLY A 33 35.87 34.86 34.07
C GLY A 33 34.64 34.52 34.95
N VAL A 34 34.78 33.56 35.87
CA VAL A 34 33.74 33.08 36.83
C VAL A 34 32.58 32.27 36.21
N GLY A 35 32.11 31.28 36.96
CA GLY A 35 30.88 30.52 36.72
C GLY A 35 30.52 29.66 37.94
N VAL A 36 29.45 28.86 37.81
CA VAL A 36 28.94 27.88 38.80
C VAL A 36 28.28 28.46 40.06
N GLY A 37 27.03 28.05 40.30
CA GLY A 37 26.29 28.27 41.55
C GLY A 37 25.03 27.40 41.60
N TYR A 38 25.11 26.25 42.27
CA TYR A 38 23.97 25.38 42.57
C TYR A 38 23.45 25.70 43.98
N VAL A 39 22.22 26.20 44.11
CA VAL A 39 21.49 26.29 45.40
C VAL A 39 20.02 25.90 45.19
N THR A 40 19.41 25.42 46.27
CA THR A 40 18.18 24.61 46.39
C THR A 40 16.85 25.37 46.36
N ASP A 41 15.79 24.59 46.08
CA ASP A 41 14.43 24.66 46.65
C ASP A 41 13.48 25.83 46.36
N GLY A 42 12.19 25.47 46.30
CA GLY A 42 11.12 26.30 46.88
C GLY A 42 10.13 26.98 45.93
N ALA A 43 8.85 26.64 46.11
CA ALA A 43 7.66 27.48 45.93
C ALA A 43 7.31 28.09 44.54
N LYS A 44 6.09 27.74 44.07
CA LYS A 44 5.14 28.68 43.42
C LYS A 44 4.42 29.51 44.53
N PRO A 45 3.65 30.59 44.27
CA PRO A 45 3.06 31.02 42.99
C PRO A 45 3.00 32.55 42.71
N ASP A 46 2.18 32.90 41.71
CA ASP A 46 1.42 34.16 41.53
C ASP A 46 2.03 35.41 40.85
N HIS A 47 1.10 36.23 40.32
CA HIS A 47 1.29 37.29 39.33
C HIS A 47 1.47 38.69 39.94
N VAL A 48 2.36 39.51 39.36
CA VAL A 48 2.18 40.97 39.23
C VAL A 48 2.76 41.42 37.86
N ALA A 49 2.24 42.48 37.25
CA ALA A 49 2.71 43.02 35.97
C ALA A 49 3.07 44.52 36.05
N ALA A 50 4.11 44.91 35.32
CA ALA A 50 4.49 46.27 34.89
C ALA A 50 5.49 46.10 33.71
N ALA A 51 5.33 46.65 32.50
CA ALA A 51 5.09 48.02 32.04
C ALA A 51 6.38 48.84 31.79
N GLY A 52 6.61 49.21 30.52
CA GLY A 52 7.55 50.25 30.07
C GLY A 52 8.97 49.75 29.70
N VAL A 53 9.65 50.28 28.68
CA VAL A 53 9.36 51.46 27.82
C VAL A 53 9.65 51.12 26.33
N SER A 54 8.99 51.82 25.41
CA SER A 54 9.16 51.74 23.94
C SER A 54 10.44 52.47 23.46
N ASP A 55 10.92 52.31 22.23
CA ASP A 55 10.38 52.93 21.01
C ASP A 55 10.79 52.18 19.73
N GLU A 56 9.85 52.19 18.77
CA GLU A 56 9.97 52.49 17.33
C GLU A 56 11.21 52.00 16.54
N LEU A 57 11.08 51.40 15.35
CA LEU A 57 10.03 51.62 14.34
C LEU A 57 9.07 50.44 14.10
N GLY A 58 7.76 50.70 14.22
CA GLY A 58 6.79 50.34 13.17
C GLY A 58 6.90 51.33 11.99
N ASP A 59 6.18 51.27 10.88
CA ASP A 59 4.87 50.70 10.52
C ASP A 59 4.81 50.68 8.98
N ALA A 60 3.82 50.12 8.26
CA ALA A 60 2.85 49.05 8.50
C ALA A 60 2.16 48.75 7.15
N ILE A 61 1.55 47.57 6.99
CA ILE A 61 0.33 47.43 6.17
C ILE A 61 -0.57 46.44 6.90
N ASP A 62 -1.73 46.91 7.38
CA ASP A 62 -2.80 46.03 7.85
C ASP A 62 -3.37 45.23 6.69
N GLY A 63 -3.37 43.90 6.83
CA GLY A 63 -4.08 42.97 5.97
C GLY A 63 -4.99 42.10 6.83
N GLU A 64 -6.24 41.93 6.40
CA GLU A 64 -7.23 41.14 7.14
C GLU A 64 -6.71 39.72 7.43
N ALA A 65 -7.05 39.17 8.60
CA ALA A 65 -6.79 37.77 8.91
C ALA A 65 -7.43 36.91 7.80
N PRO A 66 -6.66 36.04 7.11
CA PRO A 66 -7.12 35.45 5.87
C PRO A 66 -8.36 34.61 6.12
N THR A 67 -9.47 35.02 5.49
CA THR A 67 -10.72 34.27 5.48
C THR A 67 -10.43 32.83 5.09
N GLN A 68 -10.93 31.89 5.89
CA GLN A 68 -10.80 30.46 5.61
C GLN A 68 -11.25 30.21 4.17
N ALA A 69 -10.32 29.75 3.33
CA ALA A 69 -10.57 29.62 1.89
C ALA A 69 -11.79 28.73 1.67
N ALA A 70 -12.76 29.21 0.88
CA ALA A 70 -13.97 28.46 0.60
C ALA A 70 -13.64 27.08 0.03
N GLU A 71 -14.43 26.08 0.42
CA GLU A 71 -14.34 24.72 -0.15
C GLU A 71 -14.40 24.81 -1.68
N PRO A 72 -13.51 24.11 -2.40
CA PRO A 72 -13.39 24.29 -3.85
C PRO A 72 -14.69 23.92 -4.55
N GLN A 73 -15.19 24.80 -5.43
CA GLN A 73 -16.31 24.44 -6.29
C GLN A 73 -15.92 23.26 -7.19
N HIS A 74 -16.56 22.12 -6.97
CA HIS A 74 -16.60 21.00 -7.93
C HIS A 74 -17.09 21.48 -9.30
N ASP A 75 -16.84 20.69 -10.34
CA ASP A 75 -17.08 21.03 -11.76
C ASP A 75 -16.29 22.25 -12.31
N THR A 76 -15.39 22.89 -11.53
CA THR A 76 -14.53 23.98 -12.03
C THR A 76 -13.41 23.40 -12.93
N PRO A 77 -13.25 23.86 -14.19
CA PRO A 77 -12.19 23.38 -15.07
C PRO A 77 -10.78 23.60 -14.50
N PRO A 78 -9.83 22.65 -14.65
CA PRO A 78 -8.48 22.78 -14.11
C PRO A 78 -7.75 24.04 -14.57
N THR A 79 -7.23 24.81 -13.62
CA THR A 79 -6.45 26.03 -13.90
C THR A 79 -5.15 25.68 -14.63
N PRO A 80 -4.91 26.18 -15.85
CA PRO A 80 -3.68 25.92 -16.59
C PRO A 80 -2.41 26.23 -15.80
N ILE A 81 -1.44 25.31 -15.86
CA ILE A 81 -0.06 25.60 -15.47
C ILE A 81 0.48 26.66 -16.44
N LYS A 82 1.03 27.75 -15.89
CA LYS A 82 1.48 28.91 -16.68
C LYS A 82 2.90 28.74 -17.22
N GLU A 83 3.79 28.22 -16.38
CA GLU A 83 5.22 28.04 -16.64
C GLU A 83 5.67 26.69 -16.09
N VAL A 84 6.69 26.09 -16.71
CA VAL A 84 7.28 24.83 -16.23
C VAL A 84 8.26 25.15 -15.10
N PRO A 85 8.19 24.46 -13.94
CA PRO A 85 9.17 24.64 -12.87
C PRO A 85 10.60 24.36 -13.36
N LYS A 86 11.57 25.09 -12.80
CA LYS A 86 12.98 24.82 -13.07
C LYS A 86 13.34 23.44 -12.53
N SER A 87 13.89 22.57 -13.39
CA SER A 87 14.29 21.23 -12.98
C SER A 87 15.33 21.22 -11.86
N GLU A 88 15.15 20.31 -10.90
CA GLU A 88 16.08 20.01 -9.80
C GLU A 88 16.51 18.53 -9.87
N PRO A 89 17.47 18.16 -10.75
CA PRO A 89 17.80 16.75 -11.01
C PRO A 89 18.25 15.98 -9.76
N ALA A 90 18.95 16.63 -8.83
CA ALA A 90 19.38 16.05 -7.55
C ALA A 90 18.21 15.69 -6.60
N ARG A 91 16.96 15.99 -6.98
CA ARG A 91 15.72 15.63 -6.29
C ARG A 91 14.72 14.93 -7.21
N GLY A 92 15.14 14.43 -8.37
CA GLY A 92 14.25 13.74 -9.34
C GLY A 92 13.27 14.66 -10.10
N MET A 93 13.25 15.96 -9.80
CA MET A 93 12.28 16.91 -10.37
C MET A 93 12.69 17.36 -11.77
N VAL A 94 12.60 16.47 -12.77
CA VAL A 94 13.08 16.73 -14.14
C VAL A 94 11.93 16.95 -15.13
N TYR A 95 11.71 18.20 -15.54
CA TYR A 95 10.60 18.59 -16.43
C TYR A 95 10.99 18.66 -17.93
N THR A 96 12.15 18.13 -18.31
CA THR A 96 12.59 18.08 -19.72
C THR A 96 11.56 17.33 -20.57
N GLY A 97 11.26 17.84 -21.77
CA GLY A 97 10.27 17.26 -22.69
C GLY A 97 8.80 17.52 -22.32
N LEU A 98 8.51 18.10 -21.15
CA LEU A 98 7.17 18.43 -20.69
C LEU A 98 6.78 19.86 -21.10
N THR A 99 5.51 20.06 -21.46
CA THR A 99 4.98 21.40 -21.82
C THR A 99 3.63 21.67 -21.14
N PRO A 100 3.32 22.90 -20.70
CA PRO A 100 2.03 23.21 -20.11
C PRO A 100 0.91 23.20 -21.17
N ALA A 101 -0.32 22.94 -20.74
CA ALA A 101 -1.49 22.90 -21.61
C ALA A 101 -2.40 24.12 -21.39
N PRO A 102 -2.97 24.73 -22.46
CA PRO A 102 -3.88 25.86 -22.34
C PRO A 102 -5.25 25.44 -21.79
N ALA A 103 -6.07 26.42 -21.38
CA ALA A 103 -7.45 26.18 -20.94
C ALA A 103 -8.28 25.47 -22.02
N GLY A 104 -9.07 24.48 -21.61
CA GLY A 104 -9.89 23.66 -22.52
C GLY A 104 -9.14 22.51 -23.20
N ASP A 105 -7.81 22.41 -23.05
CA ASP A 105 -7.04 21.23 -23.46
C ASP A 105 -7.24 20.07 -22.47
N ARG A 106 -7.14 18.82 -22.93
CA ARG A 106 -7.28 17.65 -22.05
C ARG A 106 -6.19 17.50 -20.99
N CYS A 107 -5.06 18.19 -21.17
CA CYS A 107 -3.97 18.20 -20.20
C CYS A 107 -3.95 19.47 -19.34
N ALA A 108 -5.01 20.29 -19.32
CA ALA A 108 -5.09 21.49 -18.49
C ALA A 108 -4.91 21.15 -16.99
N GLY A 109 -4.16 21.99 -16.26
CA GLY A 109 -3.77 21.75 -14.87
C GLY A 109 -2.64 20.72 -14.68
N VAL A 110 -2.13 20.11 -15.75
CA VAL A 110 -0.98 19.18 -15.75
C VAL A 110 -0.09 19.45 -16.99
N TYR A 111 0.82 18.54 -17.32
CA TYR A 111 1.72 18.69 -18.47
C TYR A 111 1.34 17.78 -19.65
N LYS A 112 1.64 18.23 -20.86
CA LYS A 112 1.70 17.41 -22.08
C LYS A 112 3.04 16.72 -22.19
N VAL A 113 2.99 15.45 -22.59
CA VAL A 113 4.14 14.64 -23.01
C VAL A 113 4.32 14.80 -24.53
N SER A 114 5.56 14.99 -24.96
CA SER A 114 5.94 15.27 -26.36
C SER A 114 5.47 14.21 -27.37
N GLU A 115 4.99 14.68 -28.52
CA GLU A 115 4.55 13.94 -29.73
C GLU A 115 3.41 12.91 -29.57
N ALA A 116 3.37 12.09 -28.51
CA ALA A 116 2.29 11.14 -28.25
C ALA A 116 0.95 11.81 -27.84
N GLY A 117 1.00 13.10 -27.46
CA GLY A 117 -0.16 13.88 -27.02
C GLY A 117 -0.78 13.42 -25.70
N LEU A 118 -0.14 12.49 -24.99
CA LEU A 118 -0.49 12.04 -23.64
C LEU A 118 -0.28 13.17 -22.63
N CYS A 119 -0.96 13.11 -21.49
CA CYS A 119 -0.70 14.00 -20.35
C CYS A 119 0.09 13.24 -19.27
N THR A 120 0.81 13.98 -18.44
CA THR A 120 1.49 13.49 -17.22
C THR A 120 1.27 14.51 -16.11
N HIS A 121 1.13 14.07 -14.87
CA HIS A 121 0.95 14.98 -13.73
C HIS A 121 2.20 15.84 -13.50
N GLY A 122 3.39 15.24 -13.61
CA GLY A 122 4.69 15.85 -13.37
C GLY A 122 5.73 14.78 -12.99
N PRO A 123 6.94 15.16 -12.57
CA PRO A 123 7.87 14.30 -11.85
C PRO A 123 7.63 14.33 -10.34
N ASP A 124 7.58 13.18 -9.69
CA ASP A 124 7.28 13.09 -8.25
C ASP A 124 8.47 13.47 -7.37
N ALA A 125 8.16 14.16 -6.27
CA ALA A 125 9.15 14.42 -5.23
C ALA A 125 9.51 13.12 -4.48
N PRO A 126 10.79 12.78 -4.31
CA PRO A 126 11.19 11.62 -3.52
C PRO A 126 10.72 11.76 -2.07
N PRO A 127 10.49 10.63 -1.36
CA PRO A 127 10.20 10.64 0.07
C PRO A 127 11.20 11.49 0.86
N LYS A 128 10.77 12.01 2.02
CA LYS A 128 11.64 12.75 2.94
C LYS A 128 12.88 11.90 3.26
N ASP A 129 14.07 12.48 3.07
CA ASP A 129 15.41 11.84 3.12
C ASP A 129 15.77 10.85 1.98
N GLY A 130 15.01 10.82 0.88
CA GLY A 130 15.30 10.00 -0.31
C GLY A 130 16.40 10.56 -1.21
N ASP A 131 17.48 9.80 -1.41
CA ASP A 131 18.59 10.11 -2.32
C ASP A 131 18.34 9.46 -3.70
N ILE A 132 18.03 10.29 -4.71
CA ILE A 132 17.70 9.82 -6.06
C ILE A 132 18.89 9.17 -6.80
N ALA A 133 20.13 9.41 -6.35
CA ALA A 133 21.35 8.85 -6.93
C ALA A 133 21.73 7.47 -6.34
N LYS A 134 20.93 6.96 -5.39
CA LYS A 134 21.17 5.71 -4.68
C LYS A 134 20.19 4.63 -5.11
N ASP A 135 20.69 3.61 -5.81
CA ASP A 135 19.89 2.46 -6.22
C ASP A 135 19.24 1.72 -5.05
N THR A 136 17.98 1.32 -5.24
CA THR A 136 17.29 0.35 -4.39
C THR A 136 17.91 -1.02 -4.60
N ALA A 137 18.41 -1.64 -3.52
CA ALA A 137 18.91 -3.01 -3.56
C ALA A 137 17.81 -4.01 -4.00
N PRO A 138 18.15 -5.12 -4.68
CA PRO A 138 17.15 -6.10 -5.08
C PRO A 138 16.52 -6.74 -3.84
N VAL A 139 15.26 -7.17 -3.94
CA VAL A 139 14.65 -7.98 -2.88
C VAL A 139 15.32 -9.35 -2.91
N ALA A 140 16.30 -9.50 -2.02
CA ALA A 140 17.40 -10.46 -2.15
C ALA A 140 16.97 -11.90 -2.47
N ALA A 141 17.58 -12.46 -3.53
CA ALA A 141 17.56 -13.90 -3.77
C ALA A 141 18.44 -14.64 -2.74
N PRO A 142 18.01 -15.83 -2.31
CA PRO A 142 17.11 -15.94 -1.17
C PRO A 142 17.59 -15.08 0.03
N ALA A 143 16.72 -14.18 0.50
CA ALA A 143 16.98 -13.24 1.58
C ALA A 143 17.71 -13.89 2.78
N GLU A 144 18.75 -13.22 3.28
CA GLU A 144 19.78 -13.82 4.15
C GLU A 144 19.17 -14.67 5.27
N LYS A 145 19.66 -15.91 5.40
CA LYS A 145 19.15 -16.91 6.36
C LYS A 145 18.98 -16.26 7.74
N PRO A 146 17.76 -16.16 8.29
CA PRO A 146 17.49 -15.39 9.50
C PRO A 146 18.45 -15.76 10.63
N VAL A 147 19.28 -14.79 11.04
CA VAL A 147 20.36 -15.00 12.01
C VAL A 147 19.80 -15.68 13.26
N LEU A 148 20.31 -16.86 13.60
CA LEU A 148 19.93 -17.52 14.85
C LEU A 148 20.50 -16.70 16.00
N GLN A 149 19.64 -16.14 16.85
CA GLN A 149 20.10 -15.46 18.05
C GLN A 149 20.61 -16.51 19.04
N GLY A 150 21.93 -16.62 19.16
CA GLY A 150 22.59 -17.49 20.13
C GLY A 150 22.28 -17.03 21.55
N GLY A 151 21.31 -17.69 22.19
CA GLY A 151 20.75 -17.31 23.48
C GLY A 151 19.30 -17.78 23.58
N ASP A 152 18.59 -17.27 24.59
CA ASP A 152 17.19 -17.57 24.83
C ASP A 152 16.36 -16.30 24.52
N PRO A 153 15.91 -16.09 23.27
CA PRO A 153 15.21 -14.86 22.90
C PRO A 153 13.90 -14.75 23.69
N ALA A 154 13.65 -13.57 24.28
CA ALA A 154 12.41 -13.31 24.99
C ALA A 154 11.22 -13.37 24.01
N GLU A 155 10.24 -14.22 24.33
CA GLU A 155 9.01 -14.35 23.56
C GLU A 155 8.35 -12.97 23.35
N PRO A 156 7.75 -12.70 22.19
CA PRO A 156 7.14 -11.42 21.93
C PRO A 156 5.96 -11.19 22.87
N THR A 157 5.85 -10.00 23.45
CA THR A 157 4.59 -9.61 24.08
C THR A 157 3.52 -9.47 22.99
N ALA A 158 2.27 -9.76 23.34
CA ALA A 158 1.16 -9.65 22.40
C ALA A 158 1.05 -8.23 21.77
N ALA A 159 1.39 -7.18 22.54
CA ALA A 159 1.45 -5.80 22.09
C ALA A 159 2.60 -5.46 21.11
N GLU A 160 3.66 -6.29 21.02
CA GLU A 160 4.72 -6.18 20.01
C GLU A 160 4.36 -6.83 18.67
N LEU A 161 3.33 -7.70 18.64
CA LEU A 161 2.87 -8.37 17.42
C LEU A 161 1.68 -7.69 16.74
N LEU A 162 0.93 -6.87 17.48
CA LEU A 162 -0.16 -6.08 16.92
C LEU A 162 0.38 -4.92 16.10
N ASN A 163 -0.27 -4.64 14.96
CA ASN A 163 -0.16 -3.33 14.32
C ASN A 163 -1.05 -2.32 15.06
N ALA A 164 -0.76 -1.02 14.92
CA ALA A 164 -1.58 0.03 15.56
C ALA A 164 -2.97 0.19 14.92
N ALA A 165 -3.25 -0.49 13.80
CA ALA A 165 -4.46 -0.31 13.00
C ALA A 165 -5.61 -1.25 13.38
N THR A 166 -5.37 -2.38 14.05
CA THR A 166 -6.44 -3.28 14.52
C THR A 166 -6.10 -3.93 15.87
N PRO A 167 -6.61 -3.40 17.00
CA PRO A 167 -6.50 -4.04 18.30
C PRO A 167 -7.31 -5.35 18.36
N VAL A 168 -6.97 -6.21 19.30
CA VAL A 168 -7.61 -7.51 19.55
C VAL A 168 -8.52 -7.45 20.77
N LEU A 169 -9.65 -8.15 20.72
CA LEU A 169 -10.54 -8.37 21.85
C LEU A 169 -10.86 -9.86 21.99
N ASP A 170 -10.65 -10.41 23.19
CA ASP A 170 -11.04 -11.77 23.53
C ASP A 170 -12.51 -11.83 23.97
N VAL A 171 -13.34 -12.50 23.17
CA VAL A 171 -14.79 -12.56 23.37
C VAL A 171 -15.21 -13.35 24.62
N LYS A 172 -14.29 -14.12 25.23
CA LYS A 172 -14.56 -14.89 26.45
C LYS A 172 -14.32 -14.09 27.73
N THR A 173 -13.45 -13.08 27.67
CA THR A 173 -13.01 -12.29 28.83
C THR A 173 -13.39 -10.81 28.74
N GLY A 174 -13.72 -10.31 27.56
CA GLY A 174 -13.86 -8.87 27.28
C GLY A 174 -12.52 -8.14 27.26
N ALA A 175 -11.40 -8.83 27.49
CA ALA A 175 -10.08 -8.23 27.55
C ALA A 175 -9.67 -7.69 26.17
N THR A 176 -9.21 -6.44 26.17
CA THR A 176 -8.75 -5.72 24.97
C THR A 176 -7.23 -5.61 25.01
N GLN A 177 -6.59 -5.89 23.88
CA GLN A 177 -5.15 -5.74 23.67
C GLN A 177 -4.91 -4.84 22.45
N ALA A 178 -3.98 -3.90 22.55
CA ALA A 178 -3.60 -2.99 21.48
C ALA A 178 -2.07 -3.01 21.30
N ALA A 179 -1.59 -2.56 20.14
CA ALA A 179 -0.18 -2.30 19.96
C ALA A 179 0.32 -1.27 20.98
N ALA A 180 1.55 -1.41 21.45
CA ALA A 180 2.17 -0.39 22.29
C ALA A 180 2.28 0.93 21.50
N SER A 181 1.79 2.03 22.07
CA SER A 181 1.97 3.36 21.47
C SER A 181 3.46 3.68 21.40
N ALA A 182 4.01 3.77 20.19
CA ALA A 182 5.44 3.91 19.99
C ALA A 182 5.99 5.19 20.66
N PRO A 183 7.06 5.11 21.46
CA PRO A 183 7.77 6.30 21.90
C PRO A 183 8.41 7.00 20.69
N ALA A 184 8.57 8.32 20.78
CA ALA A 184 9.20 9.10 19.70
C ALA A 184 10.60 8.55 19.37
N ALA A 185 10.85 8.26 18.09
CA ALA A 185 11.98 7.46 17.67
C ALA A 185 13.32 8.20 17.76
N GLY A 186 14.32 7.55 18.35
CA GLY A 186 15.74 7.87 18.18
C GLY A 186 16.40 6.81 17.31
N SER A 187 17.14 7.22 16.28
CA SER A 187 17.79 6.33 15.32
C SER A 187 18.96 5.53 15.93
N PRO A 188 19.23 4.34 15.39
CA PRO A 188 20.62 4.01 15.07
C PRO A 188 20.80 3.39 13.67
N ALA A 189 21.99 3.55 13.10
CA ALA A 189 22.42 2.93 11.85
C ALA A 189 23.26 1.65 12.10
N GLY A 190 23.40 0.80 11.08
CA GLY A 190 24.30 -0.36 11.11
C GLY A 190 24.58 -0.91 9.72
N THR A 191 25.85 -0.98 9.32
CA THR A 191 26.33 -1.45 8.01
C THR A 191 26.82 -2.89 8.03
N ALA A 192 26.68 -3.60 6.91
CA ALA A 192 27.33 -4.88 6.64
C ALA A 192 27.63 -5.02 5.12
N THR A 193 28.61 -5.85 4.76
CA THR A 193 29.18 -5.97 3.39
C THR A 193 29.57 -7.42 3.10
N GLY A 194 29.45 -7.90 1.84
CA GLY A 194 29.95 -9.25 1.50
C GLY A 194 29.50 -9.88 0.17
N THR A 195 30.22 -9.56 -0.90
CA THR A 195 30.28 -10.23 -2.21
C THR A 195 30.13 -11.77 -2.25
N GLY A 196 29.46 -12.31 -3.29
CA GLY A 196 29.61 -13.71 -3.73
C GLY A 196 28.60 -14.16 -4.80
N ALA A 197 29.07 -14.58 -5.98
CA ALA A 197 28.20 -14.94 -7.11
C ALA A 197 27.92 -16.45 -7.23
N GLY A 198 26.72 -16.82 -7.69
CA GLY A 198 26.33 -18.19 -8.01
C GLY A 198 24.99 -18.23 -8.77
N THR A 199 24.93 -18.98 -9.87
CA THR A 199 23.77 -19.02 -10.78
C THR A 199 22.67 -19.99 -10.30
N GLY A 200 21.42 -19.51 -10.23
CA GLY A 200 20.25 -20.34 -9.92
C GLY A 200 18.93 -19.59 -10.10
N THR A 201 18.05 -20.10 -10.95
CA THR A 201 16.76 -19.47 -11.31
C THR A 201 15.77 -19.42 -10.14
N ALA A 202 15.07 -18.29 -9.99
CA ALA A 202 13.96 -18.11 -9.06
C ALA A 202 12.71 -17.52 -9.74
N ALA A 203 11.55 -17.95 -9.27
CA ALA A 203 10.20 -17.44 -9.57
C ALA A 203 9.27 -17.93 -8.42
N ALA A 204 8.26 -17.21 -7.94
CA ALA A 204 7.87 -15.82 -8.18
C ALA A 204 6.82 -15.39 -7.13
N ALA A 205 6.70 -14.08 -6.86
CA ALA A 205 5.62 -13.51 -6.05
C ALA A 205 4.25 -13.66 -6.75
N GLY A 206 3.18 -13.79 -5.96
CA GLY A 206 1.83 -14.10 -6.43
C GLY A 206 0.91 -12.88 -6.53
N VAL A 207 -0.04 -12.95 -7.46
CA VAL A 207 -1.14 -11.99 -7.70
C VAL A 207 -2.40 -12.76 -8.11
N VAL A 208 -3.57 -12.12 -8.16
CA VAL A 208 -4.78 -12.77 -8.71
C VAL A 208 -4.64 -12.99 -10.23
N CYS A 209 -4.90 -14.23 -10.63
CA CYS A 209 -4.97 -14.67 -12.01
C CYS A 209 -6.41 -14.49 -12.54
N GLU A 210 -6.58 -13.93 -13.75
CA GLU A 210 -7.89 -13.83 -14.41
C GLU A 210 -7.80 -14.25 -15.88
N GLY A 211 -8.70 -15.14 -16.29
CA GLY A 211 -8.79 -15.66 -17.65
C GLY A 211 -7.58 -16.50 -18.03
N ASP A 212 -7.01 -16.22 -19.21
CA ASP A 212 -5.77 -16.76 -19.76
C ASP A 212 -4.51 -16.04 -19.25
N GLY A 213 -4.67 -15.03 -18.39
CA GLY A 213 -3.58 -14.15 -17.95
C GLY A 213 -3.15 -13.08 -18.96
N SER A 214 -3.73 -13.01 -20.17
CA SER A 214 -3.23 -12.14 -21.26
C SER A 214 -4.30 -11.33 -22.01
N ALA A 215 -5.55 -11.77 -22.06
CA ALA A 215 -6.61 -11.13 -22.82
C ALA A 215 -7.22 -9.91 -22.09
N GLY A 216 -7.73 -8.96 -22.88
CA GLY A 216 -8.42 -7.77 -22.38
C GLY A 216 -7.51 -6.78 -21.64
N ASN A 217 -8.14 -5.85 -20.91
CA ASN A 217 -7.45 -4.82 -20.13
C ASN A 217 -6.55 -5.47 -19.07
N ARG A 218 -5.24 -5.20 -19.15
CA ARG A 218 -4.22 -5.72 -18.22
C ARG A 218 -3.14 -4.72 -17.89
N VAL A 219 -2.65 -4.74 -16.65
CA VAL A 219 -1.40 -4.05 -16.26
C VAL A 219 -0.22 -4.93 -16.65
N GLN A 220 0.65 -4.44 -17.53
CA GLN A 220 1.87 -5.14 -17.94
C GLN A 220 3.05 -4.55 -17.18
N VAL A 221 3.76 -5.37 -16.40
CA VAL A 221 5.00 -4.93 -15.76
C VAL A 221 6.14 -5.03 -16.76
N MET A 222 7.04 -4.05 -16.76
CA MET A 222 8.26 -4.06 -17.56
C MET A 222 9.43 -3.48 -16.77
N TYR A 223 10.60 -4.06 -17.01
CA TYR A 223 11.89 -3.48 -16.70
C TYR A 223 12.43 -2.84 -17.98
N VAL A 224 12.84 -1.58 -17.89
CA VAL A 224 13.30 -0.78 -19.04
C VAL A 224 14.72 -0.29 -18.76
N HIS A 225 15.66 -0.55 -19.66
CA HIS A 225 17.07 -0.23 -19.45
C HIS A 225 17.73 0.40 -20.69
N ALA A 226 18.85 1.11 -20.48
CA ALA A 226 19.72 1.56 -21.56
C ALA A 226 20.63 0.41 -22.08
N PRO A 227 21.25 0.54 -23.26
CA PRO A 227 22.13 -0.50 -23.79
C PRO A 227 23.31 -0.79 -22.88
N GLY A 228 23.55 -2.07 -22.60
CA GLY A 228 24.60 -2.50 -21.67
C GLY A 228 24.32 -2.24 -20.18
N LYS A 229 23.05 -1.99 -19.81
CA LYS A 229 22.60 -1.80 -18.41
C LYS A 229 21.66 -2.90 -17.88
N ASP A 230 21.48 -4.00 -18.61
CA ASP A 230 20.55 -5.08 -18.23
C ASP A 230 20.92 -5.72 -16.87
N ARG A 231 20.05 -5.53 -15.88
CA ARG A 231 20.05 -6.17 -14.56
C ARG A 231 18.80 -7.04 -14.32
N PHE A 232 18.06 -7.39 -15.37
CA PHE A 232 16.78 -8.11 -15.28
C PHE A 232 16.89 -9.40 -14.46
N ALA A 233 17.96 -10.18 -14.66
CA ALA A 233 18.19 -11.43 -13.93
C ALA A 233 18.38 -11.24 -12.41
N GLU A 234 18.83 -10.07 -11.96
CA GLU A 234 18.99 -9.70 -10.55
C GLU A 234 17.66 -9.22 -9.94
N TYR A 235 16.88 -8.40 -10.68
CA TYR A 235 15.70 -7.72 -10.16
C TYR A 235 14.33 -8.33 -10.54
N VAL A 236 14.25 -9.33 -11.42
CA VAL A 236 12.96 -9.90 -11.85
C VAL A 236 12.11 -10.47 -10.69
N GLN A 237 12.71 -10.86 -9.57
CA GLN A 237 11.94 -11.21 -8.35
C GLN A 237 11.46 -9.97 -7.61
N SER A 238 12.29 -8.93 -7.52
CA SER A 238 11.95 -7.62 -6.95
C SER A 238 10.76 -7.01 -7.68
N PHE A 239 10.79 -6.92 -9.02
CA PHE A 239 9.70 -6.36 -9.83
C PHE A 239 8.38 -7.12 -9.64
N ARG A 240 8.44 -8.46 -9.58
CA ARG A 240 7.25 -9.29 -9.30
C ARG A 240 6.73 -9.09 -7.87
N LYS A 241 7.60 -8.93 -6.87
CA LYS A 241 7.19 -8.62 -5.50
C LYS A 241 6.59 -7.22 -5.40
N TRP A 242 7.22 -6.20 -5.95
CA TRP A 242 6.70 -4.83 -5.91
C TRP A 242 5.35 -4.70 -6.63
N ALA A 243 5.12 -5.47 -7.71
CA ALA A 243 3.81 -5.62 -8.32
C ALA A 243 2.76 -6.27 -7.39
N ALA A 244 3.14 -7.31 -6.62
CA ALA A 244 2.26 -7.96 -5.64
C ALA A 244 2.02 -7.11 -4.37
N ASP A 245 3.00 -6.30 -3.97
CA ASP A 245 2.88 -5.32 -2.90
C ASP A 245 1.89 -4.20 -3.32
N ALA A 246 1.99 -3.73 -4.56
CA ALA A 246 1.04 -2.78 -5.13
C ALA A 246 -0.39 -3.36 -5.16
N ASP A 247 -0.56 -4.61 -5.58
CA ASP A 247 -1.87 -5.30 -5.54
C ASP A 247 -2.44 -5.38 -4.12
N THR A 248 -1.57 -5.62 -3.13
CA THR A 248 -1.96 -5.66 -1.72
C THR A 248 -2.46 -4.30 -1.23
N ILE A 249 -1.89 -3.18 -1.69
CA ILE A 249 -2.35 -1.81 -1.39
C ILE A 249 -3.76 -1.58 -1.96
N TYR A 250 -3.98 -1.87 -3.25
CA TYR A 250 -5.29 -1.73 -3.89
C TYR A 250 -6.37 -2.57 -3.19
N ASN A 251 -6.05 -3.80 -2.81
CA ASN A 251 -7.02 -4.67 -2.13
C ASN A 251 -7.27 -4.27 -0.67
N ALA A 252 -6.25 -3.80 0.05
CA ALA A 252 -6.43 -3.36 1.43
C ALA A 252 -7.34 -2.13 1.53
N SER A 253 -7.16 -1.13 0.67
CA SER A 253 -8.07 0.02 0.58
C SER A 253 -9.48 -0.36 0.10
N ALA A 254 -9.61 -1.40 -0.73
CA ALA A 254 -10.92 -1.92 -1.09
C ALA A 254 -11.64 -2.53 0.13
N GLN A 255 -10.93 -3.28 0.98
CA GLN A 255 -11.49 -3.90 2.19
C GLN A 255 -11.93 -2.87 3.24
N GLU A 256 -11.28 -1.71 3.31
CA GLU A 256 -11.67 -0.60 4.19
C GLU A 256 -13.03 0.01 3.81
N THR A 257 -13.38 -0.04 2.51
CA THR A 257 -14.72 0.30 2.00
C THR A 257 -15.65 -0.92 1.82
N GLY A 258 -15.27 -2.09 2.33
CA GLY A 258 -16.11 -3.30 2.34
C GLY A 258 -16.13 -4.11 1.03
N GLY A 259 -15.27 -3.78 0.06
CA GLY A 259 -15.12 -4.48 -1.21
C GLY A 259 -13.79 -5.20 -1.36
N VAL A 260 -13.56 -5.71 -2.57
CA VAL A 260 -12.34 -6.43 -2.98
C VAL A 260 -11.91 -5.91 -4.35
N ARG A 261 -10.62 -5.59 -4.50
CA ARG A 261 -10.01 -5.14 -5.77
C ARG A 261 -8.59 -5.66 -5.90
N HIS A 262 -8.28 -6.27 -7.04
CA HIS A 262 -6.94 -6.70 -7.37
C HIS A 262 -6.46 -6.06 -8.67
N ILE A 263 -5.16 -5.77 -8.77
CA ILE A 263 -4.56 -5.26 -10.01
C ILE A 263 -4.57 -6.38 -11.04
N ARG A 264 -5.14 -6.08 -12.20
CA ARG A 264 -5.42 -7.04 -13.27
C ARG A 264 -4.17 -7.27 -14.12
N PHE A 265 -3.14 -7.89 -13.55
CA PHE A 265 -1.83 -8.06 -14.20
C PHE A 265 -1.85 -9.01 -15.41
N VAL A 266 -0.95 -8.76 -16.37
CA VAL A 266 -0.52 -9.80 -17.30
C VAL A 266 0.26 -10.87 -16.52
N THR A 267 -0.16 -12.11 -16.62
CA THR A 267 0.43 -13.25 -15.89
C THR A 267 0.92 -14.34 -16.84
N GLN A 268 1.84 -15.16 -16.35
CA GLN A 268 2.29 -16.39 -17.01
C GLN A 268 1.38 -17.58 -16.59
N PRO A 269 1.47 -18.75 -17.25
CA PRO A 269 0.65 -19.93 -16.91
C PRO A 269 0.83 -20.48 -15.48
N ASP A 270 1.88 -20.09 -14.76
CA ASP A 270 2.10 -20.40 -13.34
C ASP A 270 1.48 -19.37 -12.37
N CYS A 271 0.71 -18.42 -12.92
CA CYS A 271 0.14 -17.24 -12.25
C CYS A 271 1.18 -16.30 -11.61
N SER A 272 2.44 -16.34 -12.06
CA SER A 272 3.40 -15.28 -11.76
C SER A 272 3.21 -14.06 -12.68
N VAL A 273 3.42 -12.86 -12.13
CA VAL A 273 3.41 -11.62 -12.91
C VAL A 273 4.40 -11.73 -14.07
N SER A 274 3.92 -11.46 -15.29
CA SER A 274 4.74 -11.32 -16.48
C SER A 274 5.51 -9.99 -16.40
N VAL A 275 6.83 -10.06 -16.46
CA VAL A 275 7.71 -8.89 -16.51
C VAL A 275 8.48 -8.93 -17.82
N LEU A 276 8.34 -7.89 -18.64
CA LEU A 276 9.11 -7.74 -19.87
C LEU A 276 10.51 -7.20 -19.54
N ASN A 277 11.53 -7.64 -20.27
CA ASN A 277 12.85 -6.99 -20.30
C ASN A 277 12.93 -6.17 -21.60
N VAL A 278 13.22 -4.87 -21.52
CA VAL A 278 13.11 -3.95 -22.65
C VAL A 278 14.28 -2.98 -22.71
N GLU A 279 15.11 -3.09 -23.75
CA GLU A 279 16.15 -2.10 -24.04
C GLU A 279 15.56 -0.91 -24.81
N VAL A 280 15.85 0.32 -24.36
CA VAL A 280 15.53 1.57 -25.08
C VAL A 280 16.79 2.43 -25.25
N PRO A 281 16.85 3.35 -26.23
CA PRO A 281 18.02 4.22 -26.41
C PRO A 281 18.41 4.98 -25.13
N ALA A 282 19.70 5.16 -24.89
CA ALA A 282 20.22 5.77 -23.65
C ALA A 282 19.76 7.23 -23.46
N ASN A 283 19.47 7.96 -24.54
CA ASN A 283 18.85 9.29 -24.49
C ASN A 283 17.33 9.22 -24.24
N ALA A 284 16.66 8.14 -24.65
CA ALA A 284 15.23 7.96 -24.46
C ALA A 284 14.88 7.68 -22.99
N ILE A 285 15.62 6.82 -22.29
CA ILE A 285 15.38 6.59 -20.84
C ILE A 285 15.66 7.83 -19.99
N GLY A 286 16.38 8.83 -20.53
CA GLY A 286 16.65 10.11 -19.89
C GLY A 286 15.45 11.07 -19.82
N GLU A 287 14.33 10.78 -20.49
CA GLU A 287 13.17 11.66 -20.56
C GLU A 287 11.87 10.84 -20.66
N PHE A 288 10.84 11.16 -19.88
CA PHE A 288 9.58 10.41 -19.91
C PHE A 288 8.91 10.37 -21.30
N GLY A 289 8.94 11.46 -22.06
CA GLY A 289 8.38 11.52 -23.42
C GLY A 289 9.14 10.65 -24.40
N ALA A 290 10.45 10.87 -24.53
CA ALA A 290 11.30 10.04 -25.38
C ALA A 290 11.26 8.54 -25.01
N MET A 291 11.19 8.18 -23.71
CA MET A 291 11.02 6.80 -23.27
C MET A 291 9.69 6.20 -23.76
N ASN A 292 8.57 6.90 -23.54
CA ASN A 292 7.24 6.43 -23.94
C ASN A 292 7.14 6.29 -25.47
N ASN A 293 7.74 7.20 -26.23
CA ASN A 293 7.82 7.12 -27.69
C ASN A 293 8.68 5.95 -28.17
N ALA A 294 9.81 5.67 -27.51
CA ALA A 294 10.64 4.49 -27.79
C ALA A 294 9.87 3.19 -27.52
N LEU A 295 9.22 3.06 -26.35
CA LEU A 295 8.38 1.92 -26.00
C LEU A 295 7.22 1.73 -26.99
N ALA A 296 6.54 2.82 -27.37
CA ALA A 296 5.45 2.79 -28.32
C ALA A 296 5.90 2.35 -29.73
N SER A 297 7.10 2.73 -30.16
CA SER A 297 7.70 2.30 -31.44
C SER A 297 8.06 0.81 -31.47
N GLN A 298 8.36 0.21 -30.31
CA GLN A 298 8.57 -1.23 -30.14
C GLN A 298 7.25 -2.03 -30.01
N GLY A 299 6.09 -1.38 -30.12
CA GLY A 299 4.78 -2.03 -30.02
C GLY A 299 4.16 -2.05 -28.62
N TYR A 300 4.80 -1.44 -27.62
CA TYR A 300 4.21 -1.25 -26.29
C TYR A 300 3.26 -0.04 -26.27
N ASN A 301 2.26 -0.07 -27.16
CA ASN A 301 1.30 1.02 -27.43
C ASN A 301 -0.17 0.57 -27.37
N ARG A 302 -0.44 -0.61 -26.79
CA ARG A 302 -1.76 -1.25 -26.79
C ARG A 302 -2.79 -0.47 -25.97
N LYS A 303 -4.02 -0.34 -26.51
CA LYS A 303 -5.14 0.34 -25.85
C LYS A 303 -5.75 -0.43 -24.68
N ASP A 304 -5.48 -1.73 -24.58
CA ASP A 304 -5.85 -2.59 -23.46
C ASP A 304 -4.68 -2.81 -22.48
N ARG A 305 -3.70 -1.89 -22.46
CA ARG A 305 -2.52 -1.95 -21.58
C ARG A 305 -2.26 -0.67 -20.81
N LYS A 306 -1.88 -0.86 -19.55
CA LYS A 306 -1.19 0.11 -18.72
C LYS A 306 0.15 -0.51 -18.35
N TYR A 307 1.23 0.24 -18.50
CA TYR A 307 2.59 -0.25 -18.38
C TYR A 307 3.19 0.24 -17.06
N MET A 308 3.40 -0.68 -16.13
CA MET A 308 4.10 -0.44 -14.87
C MET A 308 5.59 -0.59 -15.14
N VAL A 309 6.29 0.53 -15.20
CA VAL A 309 7.68 0.64 -15.66
C VAL A 309 8.62 0.77 -14.47
N PHE A 310 9.51 -0.21 -14.29
CA PHE A 310 10.69 -0.10 -13.46
C PHE A 310 11.87 0.27 -14.38
N ALA A 311 12.24 1.54 -14.42
CA ALA A 311 13.27 2.06 -15.31
C ALA A 311 14.66 2.06 -14.64
N ASP A 312 15.68 1.55 -15.34
CA ASP A 312 17.07 1.53 -14.89
C ASP A 312 17.74 2.89 -15.15
N ALA A 313 17.28 3.89 -14.39
CA ALA A 313 17.67 5.28 -14.48
C ALA A 313 17.57 5.96 -13.10
N GLN A 314 18.21 7.13 -12.99
CA GLN A 314 18.25 7.99 -11.79
C GLN A 314 17.87 9.42 -12.19
N VAL A 315 16.72 9.59 -12.84
CA VAL A 315 16.20 10.86 -13.37
C VAL A 315 14.99 11.34 -12.58
N TYR A 316 14.17 10.39 -12.12
CA TYR A 316 12.91 10.62 -11.42
C TYR A 316 12.89 9.93 -10.05
N CYS A 317 11.81 10.10 -9.29
CA CYS A 317 11.38 9.10 -8.31
C CYS A 317 10.19 8.32 -8.90
N GLY A 318 9.10 9.04 -9.16
CA GLY A 318 7.94 8.66 -9.96
C GLY A 318 7.74 9.59 -11.17
N ILE A 319 6.90 9.17 -12.13
CA ILE A 319 6.26 9.99 -13.17
C ILE A 319 5.23 9.15 -13.95
N GLY A 320 3.96 9.58 -13.92
CA GLY A 320 2.82 8.80 -14.41
C GLY A 320 1.95 9.52 -15.44
N THR A 321 1.62 8.84 -16.54
CA THR A 321 0.62 9.34 -17.49
C THR A 321 -0.73 9.49 -16.81
N PHE A 322 -1.34 10.66 -16.92
CA PHE A 322 -2.60 11.02 -16.28
C PHE A 322 -3.67 11.30 -17.35
N ALA A 323 -4.92 10.94 -17.08
CA ALA A 323 -6.01 11.01 -18.07
C ALA A 323 -6.82 12.32 -18.04
N GLY A 324 -6.84 13.02 -16.89
CA GLY A 324 -7.62 14.26 -16.69
C GLY A 324 -9.11 14.12 -17.00
N ASP A 325 -9.69 12.92 -16.81
CA ASP A 325 -11.07 12.61 -17.17
C ASP A 325 -11.88 12.30 -15.90
N GLU A 326 -12.76 13.21 -15.55
CA GLU A 326 -13.48 13.19 -14.26
C GLU A 326 -14.86 12.52 -14.37
N ARG A 327 -15.23 12.03 -15.57
CA ARG A 327 -16.56 11.46 -15.85
C ARG A 327 -16.70 10.08 -15.17
N PRO A 328 -17.81 9.77 -14.48
CA PRO A 328 -18.02 8.48 -13.80
C PRO A 328 -18.26 7.29 -14.75
N GLY A 329 -18.48 7.57 -16.04
CA GLY A 329 -18.84 6.58 -17.06
C GLY A 329 -17.74 5.55 -17.34
N GLN A 330 -18.13 4.38 -17.83
CA GLN A 330 -17.17 3.33 -18.21
C GLN A 330 -16.43 3.64 -19.52
N ASP A 331 -16.82 4.69 -20.23
CA ASP A 331 -16.12 5.33 -21.35
C ASP A 331 -15.10 6.41 -20.92
N ASN A 332 -14.83 6.54 -19.62
CA ASN A 332 -13.73 7.34 -19.09
C ASN A 332 -12.39 6.92 -19.71
N ARG A 333 -11.57 7.87 -20.14
CA ARG A 333 -10.25 7.65 -20.77
C ARG A 333 -9.33 6.76 -19.93
N SER A 334 -9.46 6.78 -18.61
CA SER A 334 -8.68 5.98 -17.66
C SER A 334 -8.97 4.47 -17.77
N ASN A 335 -10.09 4.06 -18.38
CA ASN A 335 -10.38 2.65 -18.73
C ASN A 335 -9.66 2.17 -20.00
N PHE A 336 -8.81 3.01 -20.60
CA PHE A 336 -8.05 2.70 -21.81
C PHE A 336 -6.58 3.08 -21.64
N GLY A 337 -5.76 2.62 -22.58
CA GLY A 337 -4.36 2.99 -22.73
C GLY A 337 -4.00 3.39 -24.17
N PRO A 338 -2.71 3.38 -24.54
CA PRO A 338 -1.59 3.07 -23.65
C PRO A 338 -1.45 4.10 -22.52
N SER A 339 -0.97 3.63 -21.38
CA SER A 339 -0.60 4.46 -20.22
C SER A 339 0.73 3.93 -19.68
N TYR A 340 1.58 4.81 -19.16
CA TYR A 340 2.89 4.45 -18.60
C TYR A 340 3.01 5.07 -17.21
N GLY A 341 3.40 4.27 -16.23
CA GLY A 341 3.70 4.72 -14.87
C GLY A 341 5.12 4.30 -14.52
N ARG A 342 6.01 5.24 -14.25
CA ARG A 342 7.46 5.00 -14.20
C ARG A 342 8.03 5.23 -12.81
N SER A 343 8.73 4.23 -12.29
CA SER A 343 9.60 4.38 -11.12
C SER A 343 11.08 4.15 -11.51
N ASP A 344 11.95 5.01 -11.01
CA ASP A 344 13.40 4.97 -11.23
C ASP A 344 14.12 4.22 -10.08
N THR A 345 15.40 3.86 -10.26
CA THR A 345 16.08 2.84 -9.43
C THR A 345 16.10 3.15 -7.94
N SER A 346 16.12 4.43 -7.56
CA SER A 346 16.12 4.93 -6.18
C SER A 346 14.74 4.90 -5.50
N CYS A 347 13.66 4.69 -6.27
CA CYS A 347 12.28 4.66 -5.77
C CYS A 347 11.52 3.35 -6.09
N TRP A 348 12.19 2.34 -6.64
CA TRP A 348 11.63 1.01 -6.93
C TRP A 348 11.02 0.33 -5.69
N THR A 349 9.72 0.51 -5.48
CA THR A 349 8.95 -0.06 -4.37
C THR A 349 7.54 -0.41 -4.83
N GLY A 350 6.83 -1.24 -4.06
CA GLY A 350 5.42 -1.51 -4.30
C GLY A 350 4.52 -0.29 -4.09
N SER A 351 4.90 0.61 -3.18
CA SER A 351 4.16 1.83 -2.90
C SER A 351 4.24 2.81 -4.07
N VAL A 352 5.46 3.18 -4.53
CA VAL A 352 5.62 4.03 -5.72
C VAL A 352 5.00 3.37 -6.97
N ALA A 353 5.17 2.06 -7.17
CA ALA A 353 4.52 1.37 -8.28
C ALA A 353 2.97 1.41 -8.22
N ALA A 354 2.36 1.44 -7.03
CA ALA A 354 0.93 1.62 -6.84
C ALA A 354 0.48 3.08 -7.09
N HIS A 355 1.33 4.05 -6.73
CA HIS A 355 1.15 5.49 -6.94
C HIS A 355 1.15 5.85 -8.45
N GLU A 356 2.18 5.43 -9.18
CA GLU A 356 2.25 5.58 -10.65
C GLU A 356 1.04 4.98 -11.36
N LEU A 357 0.62 3.81 -10.88
CA LEU A 357 -0.57 3.13 -11.36
C LEU A 357 -1.84 3.92 -11.02
N GLY A 358 -1.89 4.62 -9.89
CA GLY A 358 -2.98 5.51 -9.49
C GLY A 358 -3.28 6.56 -10.57
N HIS A 359 -2.27 7.30 -11.02
CA HIS A 359 -2.40 8.25 -12.13
C HIS A 359 -2.83 7.60 -13.43
N ASN A 360 -2.24 6.44 -13.74
CA ASN A 360 -2.60 5.64 -14.91
C ASN A 360 -4.08 5.18 -14.85
N LEU A 361 -4.64 4.96 -13.65
CA LEU A 361 -6.03 4.56 -13.44
C LEU A 361 -6.98 5.75 -13.21
N GLY A 362 -6.46 6.98 -13.10
CA GLY A 362 -7.21 8.24 -13.06
C GLY A 362 -7.25 8.98 -11.71
N ALA A 363 -6.37 8.66 -10.76
CA ALA A 363 -6.20 9.45 -9.51
C ALA A 363 -5.13 10.54 -9.65
N VAL A 364 -5.13 11.59 -8.84
CA VAL A 364 -6.29 12.22 -8.17
C VAL A 364 -6.87 13.23 -9.16
N ILE A 365 -8.20 13.36 -9.26
CA ILE A 365 -8.81 14.34 -10.17
C ILE A 365 -8.81 15.75 -9.56
N ASN A 366 -8.63 16.77 -10.40
CA ASN A 366 -8.33 18.15 -9.98
C ASN A 366 -9.55 18.90 -9.42
N SER A 367 -10.74 18.29 -9.44
CA SER A 367 -11.96 18.74 -8.75
C SER A 367 -12.26 18.00 -7.43
N ALA A 368 -11.41 17.06 -7.00
CA ALA A 368 -11.61 16.28 -5.78
C ALA A 368 -11.57 17.15 -4.50
N PRO A 369 -12.39 16.84 -3.47
CA PRO A 369 -12.55 17.67 -2.26
C PRO A 369 -11.23 18.14 -1.62
N ASN A 370 -10.24 17.26 -1.52
CA ASN A 370 -8.94 17.51 -0.90
C ASN A 370 -7.79 17.42 -1.91
N THR A 371 -8.00 17.78 -3.18
CA THR A 371 -6.94 17.77 -4.20
C THR A 371 -5.85 18.84 -4.01
N SER A 372 -4.62 18.50 -4.38
CA SER A 372 -3.50 19.44 -4.54
C SER A 372 -3.65 20.39 -5.74
N LYS A 373 -4.52 20.04 -6.70
CA LYS A 373 -4.65 20.60 -8.06
C LYS A 373 -3.47 20.29 -9.01
N GLY A 374 -2.51 19.48 -8.57
CA GLY A 374 -1.45 18.87 -9.39
C GLY A 374 -1.65 17.37 -9.65
N ALA A 375 -2.89 16.89 -9.59
CA ALA A 375 -3.30 15.48 -9.62
C ALA A 375 -2.92 14.62 -8.38
N HIS A 376 -2.64 15.25 -7.24
CA HIS A 376 -2.51 14.61 -5.92
C HIS A 376 -3.64 15.02 -4.96
N CYS A 377 -3.62 14.46 -3.75
CA CYS A 377 -4.44 14.89 -2.61
C CYS A 377 -3.58 15.61 -1.55
N VAL A 378 -4.20 16.22 -0.54
CA VAL A 378 -3.50 16.98 0.53
C VAL A 378 -3.67 16.39 1.93
N ASP A 379 -4.41 15.29 2.07
CA ASP A 379 -4.73 14.66 3.34
C ASP A 379 -3.67 13.60 3.73
N GLU A 380 -2.58 14.03 4.38
CA GLU A 380 -1.62 13.11 5.01
C GLU A 380 -2.35 12.23 6.05
N TYR A 381 -2.11 10.92 6.13
CA TYR A 381 -1.19 10.06 5.40
C TYR A 381 -1.94 9.24 4.36
N ASP A 382 -1.57 9.36 3.08
CA ASP A 382 -2.20 8.65 1.96
C ASP A 382 -1.18 8.54 0.82
N ILE A 383 -1.21 7.44 0.08
CA ILE A 383 -0.20 7.13 -0.95
C ILE A 383 -0.18 8.14 -2.10
N MET A 384 -1.30 8.80 -2.41
CA MET A 384 -1.42 9.81 -3.47
C MET A 384 -1.37 11.26 -2.93
N CYS A 385 -0.96 11.47 -1.67
CA CYS A 385 -1.03 12.77 -1.02
C CYS A 385 0.36 13.40 -0.77
N TYR A 386 0.73 14.40 -1.58
CA TYR A 386 1.85 15.29 -1.27
C TYR A 386 1.64 16.73 -1.82
N SER A 387 2.51 17.66 -1.41
CA SER A 387 2.43 19.08 -1.77
C SER A 387 3.11 19.37 -3.12
N ASP A 388 2.32 19.44 -4.20
CA ASP A 388 2.79 19.62 -5.57
C ASP A 388 3.48 20.96 -5.87
N SER A 389 4.48 20.92 -6.76
CA SER A 389 4.93 22.11 -7.49
C SER A 389 4.01 22.34 -8.71
N PRO A 390 3.65 23.59 -9.07
CA PRO A 390 4.04 24.87 -8.47
C PRO A 390 3.06 25.39 -7.41
N TYR A 391 2.02 24.64 -7.05
CA TYR A 391 0.91 25.13 -6.23
C TYR A 391 1.21 25.17 -4.71
N TYR A 392 2.14 24.32 -4.25
CA TYR A 392 2.58 24.12 -2.87
C TYR A 392 1.46 24.16 -1.81
N PRO A 393 0.39 23.35 -1.98
CA PRO A 393 -0.74 23.34 -1.06
C PRO A 393 -0.32 22.83 0.32
N LYS A 394 -0.92 23.38 1.38
CA LYS A 394 -0.64 22.97 2.76
C LYS A 394 -1.26 21.61 3.05
N MET A 395 -0.44 20.61 3.31
CA MET A 395 -0.88 19.28 3.76
C MET A 395 -1.70 19.37 5.06
N ARG A 396 -2.69 18.48 5.18
CA ARG A 396 -3.61 18.34 6.31
C ARG A 396 -3.45 16.93 6.87
N THR A 397 -3.08 16.79 8.14
CA THR A 397 -3.03 15.45 8.78
C THR A 397 -4.45 15.02 9.19
N VAL A 398 -5.23 14.52 8.22
CA VAL A 398 -6.64 14.12 8.43
C VAL A 398 -6.76 12.61 8.70
N CYS A 399 -5.86 11.81 8.12
CA CYS A 399 -5.92 10.36 8.26
C CYS A 399 -5.57 9.94 9.70
N PRO A 400 -6.29 8.97 10.29
CA PRO A 400 -6.24 8.72 11.73
C PRO A 400 -4.93 8.13 12.23
N ASN A 401 -4.08 7.59 11.35
CA ASN A 401 -2.74 7.11 11.67
C ASN A 401 -1.89 6.91 10.39
N ARG A 402 -0.56 6.79 10.57
CA ARG A 402 0.44 6.70 9.51
C ARG A 402 0.51 5.35 8.78
N ALA A 403 -0.19 4.28 9.21
CA ALA A 403 -0.30 3.06 8.40
C ALA A 403 -1.10 3.26 7.10
N SER A 404 -1.66 4.46 6.92
CA SER A 404 -2.32 4.93 5.70
C SER A 404 -1.32 5.44 4.64
N ASP A 405 -0.01 5.58 4.94
CA ASP A 405 1.06 5.79 3.94
C ASP A 405 1.04 4.68 2.84
N ASP A 406 0.56 3.47 3.17
CA ASP A 406 0.38 2.34 2.25
C ASP A 406 -1.12 2.14 1.87
N ARG A 407 -1.90 3.22 1.74
CA ARG A 407 -3.34 3.18 1.39
C ARG A 407 -3.74 4.21 0.35
N LEU A 408 -4.73 3.81 -0.46
CA LEU A 408 -5.51 4.66 -1.35
C LEU A 408 -6.75 5.23 -0.64
N ASP A 409 -6.97 6.52 -0.83
CA ASP A 409 -8.10 7.36 -0.42
C ASP A 409 -8.52 7.16 1.03
N CYS A 410 -7.71 7.68 1.93
CA CYS A 410 -8.07 7.88 3.32
C CYS A 410 -9.35 8.75 3.44
N ASN A 411 -10.30 8.34 4.30
CA ASN A 411 -11.69 8.83 4.39
C ASN A 411 -12.65 8.41 3.26
N HIS A 412 -12.11 8.03 2.09
CA HIS A 412 -12.83 7.45 0.96
C HIS A 412 -13.78 8.44 0.25
N ASP A 413 -13.30 9.66 0.02
CA ASP A 413 -14.03 10.75 -0.64
C ASP A 413 -13.32 11.48 -1.80
N ASP A 414 -12.03 11.24 -2.07
CA ASP A 414 -11.28 11.92 -3.14
C ASP A 414 -11.18 11.17 -4.47
N TYR A 415 -10.80 9.88 -4.48
CA TYR A 415 -10.48 9.15 -5.72
C TYR A 415 -10.70 7.63 -5.73
N TYR A 416 -10.90 6.96 -4.59
CA TYR A 416 -10.98 5.49 -4.49
C TYR A 416 -11.96 5.02 -3.38
N SER A 417 -13.12 4.51 -3.78
CA SER A 417 -14.05 3.89 -2.83
C SER A 417 -14.87 2.78 -3.46
N THR A 418 -14.94 1.61 -2.82
CA THR A 418 -15.78 0.50 -3.29
C THR A 418 -17.25 0.60 -2.87
N ASP A 419 -17.56 1.45 -1.89
CA ASP A 419 -18.91 1.80 -1.40
C ASP A 419 -19.02 3.34 -1.24
N PRO A 420 -19.02 4.11 -2.35
CA PRO A 420 -19.19 5.56 -2.29
C PRO A 420 -20.61 5.91 -1.86
N LYS A 421 -20.75 6.85 -0.92
CA LYS A 421 -22.05 7.30 -0.41
C LYS A 421 -22.88 7.87 -1.59
N PRO A 422 -24.18 7.53 -1.74
CA PRO A 422 -25.03 8.16 -2.75
C PRO A 422 -24.98 9.69 -2.66
N GLY A 423 -24.61 10.35 -3.77
CA GLY A 423 -24.46 11.81 -3.83
C GLY A 423 -23.13 12.36 -3.32
N SER A 424 -22.14 11.54 -2.93
CA SER A 424 -20.77 12.02 -2.73
C SER A 424 -20.05 12.25 -4.07
N PHE A 425 -18.89 12.91 -4.01
CA PHE A 425 -17.98 13.10 -5.14
C PHE A 425 -17.74 11.79 -5.91
N LEU A 426 -17.30 10.73 -5.23
CA LEU A 426 -17.07 9.39 -5.82
C LEU A 426 -18.31 8.59 -6.27
N ALA A 427 -19.52 9.14 -6.08
CA ALA A 427 -20.76 8.62 -6.67
C ALA A 427 -21.21 9.41 -7.93
N THR A 428 -20.56 10.54 -8.23
CA THR A 428 -20.90 11.45 -9.34
C THR A 428 -19.73 11.70 -10.29
N HIS A 429 -18.49 11.51 -9.84
CA HIS A 429 -17.24 11.72 -10.57
C HIS A 429 -16.48 10.39 -10.76
N TRP A 430 -15.34 10.42 -11.44
CA TRP A 430 -14.48 9.26 -11.62
C TRP A 430 -13.99 8.71 -10.27
N ASN A 431 -14.00 7.38 -10.16
CA ASN A 431 -13.62 6.64 -8.96
C ASN A 431 -12.79 5.44 -9.41
N VAL A 432 -11.52 5.40 -9.00
CA VAL A 432 -10.53 4.42 -9.46
C VAL A 432 -10.93 2.99 -9.11
N ALA A 433 -11.73 2.78 -8.05
CA ALA A 433 -12.30 1.48 -7.70
C ALA A 433 -13.35 0.96 -8.73
N ASN A 434 -13.67 1.74 -9.77
CA ASN A 434 -14.46 1.31 -10.94
C ASN A 434 -13.66 1.17 -12.24
N ASN A 435 -12.33 1.26 -12.18
CA ASN A 435 -11.47 1.08 -13.35
C ASN A 435 -11.45 -0.39 -13.85
N GLN A 436 -11.52 -0.58 -15.17
CA GLN A 436 -11.51 -1.89 -15.85
C GLN A 436 -10.16 -2.63 -15.79
N PHE A 437 -9.11 -1.99 -15.31
CA PHE A 437 -7.81 -2.61 -15.01
C PHE A 437 -7.73 -3.16 -13.57
N LEU A 438 -8.86 -3.20 -12.84
CA LEU A 438 -9.01 -3.88 -11.56
C LEU A 438 -10.02 -5.04 -11.67
N ILE A 439 -9.73 -6.14 -10.96
CA ILE A 439 -10.64 -7.28 -10.76
C ILE A 439 -11.60 -6.95 -9.62
N LYS A 440 -12.85 -7.43 -9.66
CA LYS A 440 -13.86 -7.24 -8.60
C LYS A 440 -14.26 -8.58 -7.97
N GLY A 441 -14.16 -8.69 -6.64
CA GLY A 441 -14.53 -9.89 -5.86
C GLY A 441 -13.38 -10.89 -5.64
N ASP A 442 -13.57 -11.82 -4.71
CA ASP A 442 -12.54 -12.72 -4.14
C ASP A 442 -12.02 -13.85 -5.06
N ASN A 443 -12.37 -13.88 -6.34
CA ASN A 443 -12.38 -15.14 -7.11
C ASN A 443 -10.99 -15.59 -7.64
N PRO A 444 -10.47 -16.77 -7.28
CA PRO A 444 -9.23 -17.34 -7.83
C PRO A 444 -9.36 -17.94 -9.25
N ASN A 445 -10.17 -17.33 -10.13
CA ASN A 445 -10.45 -17.71 -11.53
C ASN A 445 -11.33 -18.97 -11.74
N PRO A 446 -12.12 -19.10 -12.83
CA PRO A 446 -13.01 -18.14 -13.52
C PRO A 446 -14.51 -18.57 -13.51
N ASN A 447 -15.40 -17.69 -13.97
CA ASN A 447 -16.61 -18.08 -14.74
C ASN A 447 -16.98 -16.94 -15.72
N PRO A 448 -17.89 -17.10 -16.70
CA PRO A 448 -17.45 -17.10 -18.09
C PRO A 448 -17.85 -15.84 -18.88
N ASN A 449 -17.01 -15.49 -19.86
CA ASN A 449 -17.34 -14.73 -21.06
C ASN A 449 -18.04 -13.36 -20.88
N PRO A 450 -17.29 -12.24 -20.75
CA PRO A 450 -17.80 -10.96 -21.22
C PRO A 450 -17.99 -11.03 -22.74
N SER A 451 -19.23 -10.91 -23.22
CA SER A 451 -19.56 -11.07 -24.65
C SER A 451 -18.68 -10.17 -25.53
N PRO A 452 -17.90 -10.73 -26.49
CA PRO A 452 -16.98 -9.95 -27.28
C PRO A 452 -17.70 -9.04 -28.28
N THR A 453 -17.46 -7.74 -28.20
CA THR A 453 -17.69 -6.83 -29.33
C THR A 453 -16.79 -7.27 -30.49
N ALA A 454 -17.39 -7.56 -31.64
CA ALA A 454 -16.67 -8.18 -32.75
C ALA A 454 -15.62 -7.25 -33.38
N THR A 455 -14.34 -7.58 -33.18
CA THR A 455 -13.21 -7.08 -33.99
C THR A 455 -13.07 -7.96 -35.22
N PRO A 456 -12.92 -7.41 -36.44
CA PRO A 456 -12.97 -8.19 -37.68
C PRO A 456 -11.83 -9.23 -37.81
N THR A 457 -12.16 -10.36 -38.43
CA THR A 457 -11.27 -11.50 -38.61
C THR A 457 -10.07 -11.17 -39.50
N PRO A 458 -8.82 -11.43 -39.07
CA PRO A 458 -7.65 -11.30 -39.94
C PRO A 458 -7.59 -12.44 -40.96
N THR A 459 -7.65 -12.13 -42.25
CA THR A 459 -7.44 -13.10 -43.34
C THR A 459 -5.98 -13.51 -43.46
N GLY A 460 -5.76 -14.77 -43.83
CA GLY A 460 -4.48 -15.50 -43.70
C GLY A 460 -3.21 -14.83 -44.24
N SER A 461 -2.09 -15.15 -43.58
CA SER A 461 -0.74 -14.78 -43.98
C SER A 461 -0.30 -15.49 -45.26
N SER A 462 0.47 -14.80 -46.11
CA SER A 462 1.24 -15.38 -47.22
C SER A 462 2.67 -14.85 -47.22
N SER A 463 3.65 -15.73 -47.45
CA SER A 463 5.09 -15.45 -47.42
C SER A 463 5.51 -14.40 -48.48
N PRO A 464 6.58 -13.59 -48.27
CA PRO A 464 6.85 -12.41 -49.08
C PRO A 464 7.57 -12.72 -50.41
N THR A 465 7.31 -11.95 -51.46
CA THR A 465 8.18 -11.90 -52.65
C THR A 465 8.17 -10.51 -53.32
N LYS A 466 9.36 -9.89 -53.34
CA LYS A 466 9.89 -8.79 -54.19
C LYS A 466 8.96 -7.67 -54.74
N SER A 467 9.37 -6.43 -54.43
CA SER A 467 8.88 -5.16 -54.98
C SER A 467 9.00 -5.04 -56.51
N PRO A 468 8.07 -4.30 -57.14
CA PRO A 468 8.47 -3.28 -58.11
C PRO A 468 7.87 -1.86 -57.88
N THR A 469 8.65 -0.88 -58.32
CA THR A 469 8.44 0.56 -58.64
C THR A 469 7.01 1.17 -58.66
N PRO A 470 6.81 2.40 -58.12
CA PRO A 470 5.49 3.06 -58.03
C PRO A 470 5.03 3.78 -59.32
N THR A 471 3.72 4.06 -59.45
CA THR A 471 3.15 4.93 -60.50
C THR A 471 1.78 5.51 -60.07
N GLY A 472 1.52 6.79 -60.39
CA GLY A 472 0.16 7.34 -60.59
C GLY A 472 -0.65 7.75 -59.34
N SER A 473 -0.78 9.06 -59.11
CA SER A 473 -1.77 9.65 -58.19
C SER A 473 -2.99 10.20 -58.96
N PRO A 474 -4.24 9.89 -58.56
CA PRO A 474 -5.45 10.50 -59.11
C PRO A 474 -5.99 11.67 -58.27
N THR A 475 -6.45 12.72 -58.94
CA THR A 475 -7.00 13.97 -58.38
C THR A 475 -8.41 13.79 -57.76
N PRO A 476 -8.78 14.46 -56.66
CA PRO A 476 -10.14 14.43 -56.10
C PRO A 476 -11.15 15.20 -56.96
N THR A 477 -12.46 14.91 -56.82
CA THR A 477 -13.53 15.58 -57.58
C THR A 477 -14.87 15.60 -56.82
N GLY A 478 -15.54 16.76 -56.81
CA GLY A 478 -17.01 16.88 -56.82
C GLY A 478 -17.80 16.79 -55.50
N THR A 479 -18.21 17.95 -54.96
CA THR A 479 -19.23 18.06 -53.89
C THR A 479 -20.66 18.18 -54.47
N PRO A 480 -21.67 17.49 -53.90
CA PRO A 480 -23.08 17.78 -54.17
C PRO A 480 -23.94 18.03 -52.91
N THR A 481 -24.72 19.13 -52.90
CA THR A 481 -25.64 19.56 -51.83
C THR A 481 -26.68 20.55 -52.41
N PRO A 482 -27.96 20.65 -51.96
CA PRO A 482 -28.86 19.70 -51.29
C PRO A 482 -30.18 19.46 -52.07
N THR A 483 -31.10 18.60 -51.59
CA THR A 483 -32.54 18.67 -51.97
C THR A 483 -33.46 18.01 -50.93
N GLY A 484 -34.63 18.62 -50.67
CA GLY A 484 -35.87 17.92 -50.28
C GLY A 484 -36.06 17.47 -48.82
N SER A 485 -37.11 17.98 -48.17
CA SER A 485 -37.63 17.49 -46.88
C SER A 485 -38.93 16.70 -47.07
N PRO A 486 -39.16 15.61 -46.31
CA PRO A 486 -40.49 15.05 -46.07
C PRO A 486 -40.97 15.22 -44.62
N THR A 487 -42.28 15.43 -44.44
CA THR A 487 -42.96 15.54 -43.14
C THR A 487 -43.66 14.22 -42.76
N PRO A 488 -43.62 13.77 -41.48
CA PRO A 488 -44.59 12.83 -40.91
C PRO A 488 -45.53 13.51 -39.89
N THR A 489 -46.67 12.88 -39.59
CA THR A 489 -47.80 13.53 -38.90
C THR A 489 -48.37 12.70 -37.74
N GLY A 490 -48.64 13.34 -36.60
CA GLY A 490 -49.80 13.05 -35.74
C GLY A 490 -49.71 11.96 -34.65
N SER A 491 -49.89 12.36 -33.39
CA SER A 491 -50.44 11.55 -32.28
C SER A 491 -50.94 12.47 -31.14
N PRO A 492 -51.79 12.00 -30.19
CA PRO A 492 -52.97 12.77 -29.79
C PRO A 492 -52.94 13.51 -28.42
N THR A 493 -54.07 14.16 -28.13
CA THR A 493 -54.44 15.05 -26.99
C THR A 493 -55.80 14.53 -26.43
N PRO A 494 -56.37 14.92 -25.25
CA PRO A 494 -56.02 15.89 -24.18
C PRO A 494 -55.70 15.16 -22.83
N THR A 495 -55.67 15.70 -21.59
CA THR A 495 -56.40 16.78 -20.86
C THR A 495 -55.69 17.04 -19.50
N GLY A 496 -55.71 18.18 -18.79
CA GLY A 496 -56.21 19.55 -19.04
C GLY A 496 -56.35 20.37 -17.72
N SER A 497 -56.38 21.72 -17.80
CA SER A 497 -56.59 22.70 -16.69
C SER A 497 -55.46 22.82 -15.62
N SER A 498 -55.23 23.98 -14.96
CA SER A 498 -55.95 25.27 -14.94
C SER A 498 -55.06 26.50 -14.65
N THR A 499 -55.36 27.62 -15.32
CA THR A 499 -55.29 29.05 -14.86
C THR A 499 -54.01 29.66 -14.23
N PRO A 500 -53.44 30.74 -14.82
CA PRO A 500 -52.46 31.64 -14.18
C PRO A 500 -53.05 32.99 -13.71
N SER A 501 -52.40 33.67 -12.76
CA SER A 501 -52.54 35.12 -12.48
C SER A 501 -51.29 35.67 -11.74
N PRO A 502 -50.92 36.97 -11.80
CA PRO A 502 -49.50 37.35 -11.77
C PRO A 502 -49.02 38.31 -10.65
N THR A 503 -47.68 38.36 -10.52
CA THR A 503 -46.82 39.48 -10.03
C THR A 503 -46.97 40.05 -8.61
N GLY A 504 -45.86 40.00 -7.85
CA GLY A 504 -45.58 40.82 -6.66
C GLY A 504 -44.08 40.78 -6.29
N SER A 505 -43.48 41.91 -5.92
CA SER A 505 -42.02 42.10 -5.67
C SER A 505 -41.75 43.51 -5.11
N PRO A 506 -40.71 43.80 -4.29
CA PRO A 506 -39.92 42.96 -3.36
C PRO A 506 -39.87 43.63 -1.94
N THR A 507 -38.67 43.74 -1.31
CA THR A 507 -38.29 44.51 -0.08
C THR A 507 -38.56 43.80 1.29
N PRO A 508 -37.85 44.13 2.41
CA PRO A 508 -36.53 43.54 2.69
C PRO A 508 -36.26 43.05 4.16
N THR A 509 -35.09 42.42 4.36
CA THR A 509 -34.21 42.42 5.56
C THR A 509 -34.77 42.16 6.98
N GLY A 510 -34.45 40.96 7.51
CA GLY A 510 -33.54 40.83 8.67
C GLY A 510 -34.12 40.75 10.10
N THR A 511 -33.74 39.69 10.82
CA THR A 511 -33.71 39.57 12.31
C THR A 511 -32.72 38.44 12.66
N PRO A 512 -31.84 38.58 13.66
CA PRO A 512 -30.66 37.71 13.81
C PRO A 512 -30.93 36.31 14.39
N THR A 513 -30.08 35.36 14.00
CA THR A 513 -30.07 33.95 14.44
C THR A 513 -29.71 33.81 15.92
N GLY A 514 -30.47 33.00 16.67
CA GLY A 514 -30.13 32.63 18.04
C GLY A 514 -28.94 31.66 18.12
N THR A 515 -28.13 31.78 19.18
CA THR A 515 -26.96 30.92 19.44
C THR A 515 -27.31 29.43 19.38
N PRO A 516 -26.50 28.57 18.71
CA PRO A 516 -26.76 27.14 18.66
C PRO A 516 -26.66 26.50 20.05
N SER A 517 -27.78 25.96 20.52
CA SER A 517 -27.81 25.03 21.66
C SER A 517 -26.92 23.81 21.36
N PRO A 518 -26.22 23.22 22.34
CA PRO A 518 -25.33 22.08 22.10
C PRO A 518 -26.08 20.93 21.40
N THR A 519 -25.54 20.52 20.25
CA THR A 519 -26.11 19.47 19.39
C THR A 519 -26.36 18.21 20.20
N ALA A 520 -27.61 17.75 20.22
CA ALA A 520 -27.99 16.54 20.95
C ALA A 520 -27.17 15.33 20.43
N GLY A 521 -26.45 14.67 21.34
CA GLY A 521 -25.64 13.50 21.02
C GLY A 521 -26.48 12.40 20.35
N PRO A 522 -25.92 11.66 19.38
CA PRO A 522 -26.68 10.76 18.52
C PRO A 522 -27.44 9.69 19.31
N THR A 523 -28.73 9.58 19.03
CA THR A 523 -29.70 8.77 19.79
C THR A 523 -29.54 7.26 19.60
N ALA A 524 -28.77 6.83 18.60
CA ALA A 524 -28.35 5.46 18.36
C ALA A 524 -26.86 5.40 17.94
N GLY A 525 -26.22 4.25 18.15
CA GLY A 525 -24.86 3.99 17.74
C GLY A 525 -24.71 3.61 16.26
N PRO A 526 -23.46 3.45 15.78
CA PRO A 526 -23.18 3.19 14.37
C PRO A 526 -23.54 1.76 13.98
N ASN A 527 -23.76 1.56 12.67
CA ASN A 527 -23.84 0.22 12.09
C ASN A 527 -22.45 -0.44 12.06
N VAL A 528 -22.40 -1.76 12.22
CA VAL A 528 -21.17 -2.55 12.27
C VAL A 528 -21.06 -3.49 11.06
N THR A 529 -19.90 -3.43 10.41
CA THR A 529 -19.45 -4.36 9.37
C THR A 529 -18.62 -5.46 10.03
N VAL A 530 -18.69 -6.68 9.49
CA VAL A 530 -17.86 -7.81 9.94
C VAL A 530 -17.13 -8.41 8.73
N SER A 531 -15.82 -8.55 8.83
CA SER A 531 -14.94 -9.04 7.75
C SER A 531 -13.87 -9.99 8.29
N GLN A 532 -13.03 -10.54 7.40
CA GLN A 532 -11.92 -11.47 7.74
C GLN A 532 -12.33 -12.61 8.69
N ILE A 533 -13.52 -13.18 8.48
CA ILE A 533 -14.09 -14.22 9.33
C ILE A 533 -13.31 -15.52 9.14
N THR A 534 -12.81 -16.08 10.24
CA THR A 534 -12.20 -17.41 10.31
C THR A 534 -13.11 -18.35 11.11
N ALA A 535 -12.60 -19.49 11.57
CA ALA A 535 -13.33 -20.35 12.50
C ALA A 535 -13.37 -19.79 13.94
N ASN A 536 -12.47 -18.89 14.32
CA ASN A 536 -12.30 -18.44 15.70
C ASN A 536 -12.01 -16.93 15.87
N SER A 537 -11.92 -16.20 14.76
CA SER A 537 -11.68 -14.76 14.76
C SER A 537 -12.48 -14.06 13.65
N ALA A 538 -12.71 -12.76 13.82
CA ALA A 538 -13.34 -11.88 12.84
C ALA A 538 -12.92 -10.43 13.11
N VAL A 539 -12.88 -9.58 12.10
CA VAL A 539 -12.71 -8.12 12.28
C VAL A 539 -14.08 -7.47 12.27
N LEU A 540 -14.35 -6.65 13.28
CA LEU A 540 -15.50 -5.75 13.36
C LEU A 540 -15.01 -4.34 13.04
N SER A 541 -15.77 -3.57 12.25
CA SER A 541 -15.50 -2.15 12.02
C SER A 541 -16.79 -1.32 11.95
N TRP A 542 -16.71 -0.05 12.33
CA TRP A 542 -17.83 0.89 12.30
C TRP A 542 -17.35 2.33 12.08
N ARG A 543 -18.24 3.21 11.61
CA ARG A 543 -17.89 4.63 11.40
C ARG A 543 -17.69 5.35 12.75
N ARG A 544 -16.70 6.25 12.82
CA ARG A 544 -16.51 7.13 13.99
C ARG A 544 -17.73 8.05 14.15
N VAL A 545 -18.12 8.31 15.40
CA VAL A 545 -19.23 9.20 15.74
C VAL A 545 -18.70 10.44 16.47
N ALA A 546 -19.19 11.62 16.07
CA ALA A 546 -18.81 12.89 16.70
C ALA A 546 -19.26 12.94 18.17
N GLY A 547 -18.39 13.44 19.06
CA GLY A 547 -18.64 13.48 20.51
C GLY A 547 -18.50 12.13 21.24
N ALA A 548 -18.21 11.03 20.55
CA ALA A 548 -17.95 9.75 21.18
C ALA A 548 -16.60 9.74 21.92
N ALA A 549 -16.62 9.41 23.21
CA ALA A 549 -15.45 9.07 24.01
C ALA A 549 -15.09 7.58 23.89
N GLY A 550 -16.03 6.75 23.42
CA GLY A 550 -15.81 5.35 23.07
C GLY A 550 -17.07 4.69 22.53
N TYR A 551 -17.00 3.38 22.36
CA TYR A 551 -18.06 2.53 21.81
C TYR A 551 -18.27 1.32 22.70
N GLU A 552 -19.51 1.08 23.12
CA GLU A 552 -19.88 -0.18 23.77
C GLU A 552 -20.18 -1.21 22.68
N ILE A 553 -19.46 -2.32 22.69
CA ILE A 553 -19.71 -3.45 21.81
C ILE A 553 -20.66 -4.41 22.52
N GLN A 554 -21.79 -4.72 21.90
CA GLN A 554 -22.77 -5.69 22.39
C GLN A 554 -22.66 -6.99 21.61
N LEU A 555 -22.44 -8.11 22.32
CA LEU A 555 -22.39 -9.47 21.79
C LEU A 555 -23.64 -10.23 22.22
N ASN A 556 -24.37 -10.78 21.24
CA ASN A 556 -25.61 -11.52 21.44
C ASN A 556 -26.65 -10.76 22.31
N GLY A 557 -26.72 -9.44 22.14
CA GLY A 557 -27.64 -8.54 22.85
C GLY A 557 -27.21 -8.18 24.28
N ARG A 558 -25.94 -8.41 24.67
CA ARG A 558 -25.38 -8.04 25.97
C ARG A 558 -24.10 -7.22 25.79
N PRO A 559 -23.84 -6.17 26.59
CA PRO A 559 -22.55 -5.48 26.60
C PRO A 559 -21.38 -6.45 26.86
N LEU A 560 -20.30 -6.31 26.08
CA LEU A 560 -19.07 -7.11 26.20
C LEU A 560 -17.89 -6.25 26.65
N ALA A 561 -17.68 -5.09 26.03
CA ALA A 561 -16.61 -4.17 26.36
C ALA A 561 -16.94 -2.73 25.91
N THR A 562 -16.25 -1.75 26.49
CA THR A 562 -16.15 -0.38 25.93
C THR A 562 -14.77 -0.20 25.32
N VAL A 563 -14.68 0.36 24.11
CA VAL A 563 -13.42 0.59 23.39
C VAL A 563 -13.31 2.02 22.84
N PRO A 564 -12.12 2.63 22.76
CA PRO A 564 -11.94 3.98 22.20
C PRO A 564 -11.83 4.01 20.66
N PHE A 565 -11.58 2.86 20.03
CA PHE A 565 -11.30 2.69 18.61
C PHE A 565 -12.53 2.25 17.80
N THR A 566 -12.43 2.30 16.47
CA THR A 566 -13.53 2.04 15.51
C THR A 566 -13.39 0.73 14.71
N ALA A 567 -12.34 -0.04 14.97
CA ALA A 567 -12.16 -1.40 14.43
C ALA A 567 -11.50 -2.30 15.48
N VAL A 568 -11.84 -3.59 15.47
CA VAL A 568 -11.32 -4.57 16.44
C VAL A 568 -11.35 -5.99 15.87
N ARG A 569 -10.30 -6.79 16.10
CA ARG A 569 -10.31 -8.23 15.82
C ARG A 569 -10.83 -8.98 17.04
N PHE A 570 -12.00 -9.57 16.92
CA PHE A 570 -12.47 -10.58 17.86
C PHE A 570 -11.66 -11.85 17.70
N ILE A 571 -11.24 -12.45 18.82
CA ILE A 571 -10.57 -13.76 18.90
C ILE A 571 -11.32 -14.70 19.84
N ASN A 572 -10.91 -15.97 19.88
CA ASN A 572 -11.51 -17.02 20.73
C ASN A 572 -13.01 -17.28 20.49
N LEU A 573 -13.54 -16.88 19.33
CA LEU A 573 -14.88 -17.27 18.88
C LEU A 573 -14.96 -18.80 18.74
N THR A 574 -16.17 -19.35 18.88
CA THR A 574 -16.45 -20.77 18.68
C THR A 574 -16.69 -21.03 17.19
N PRO A 575 -16.13 -22.08 16.58
CA PRO A 575 -16.40 -22.42 15.18
C PRO A 575 -17.86 -22.75 14.85
N GLY A 576 -18.25 -22.54 13.59
CA GLY A 576 -19.60 -22.78 13.04
C GLY A 576 -20.74 -21.98 13.69
N THR A 577 -20.42 -21.06 14.60
CA THR A 577 -21.34 -20.45 15.56
C THR A 577 -21.79 -19.08 15.09
N GLU A 578 -23.08 -18.78 15.29
CA GLU A 578 -23.66 -17.49 14.95
C GLU A 578 -23.52 -16.49 16.09
N TYR A 579 -23.11 -15.28 15.75
CA TYR A 579 -22.89 -14.16 16.65
C TYR A 579 -23.62 -12.92 16.14
N LYS A 580 -24.25 -12.18 17.06
CA LYS A 580 -25.03 -10.97 16.79
C LYS A 580 -24.35 -9.79 17.46
N ILE A 581 -23.86 -8.86 16.65
CA ILE A 581 -23.11 -7.67 17.11
C ILE A 581 -23.98 -6.44 16.94
N ALA A 582 -23.96 -5.54 17.92
CA ALA A 582 -24.39 -4.15 17.75
C ALA A 582 -23.43 -3.22 18.50
N ILE A 583 -23.35 -1.95 18.08
CA ILE A 583 -22.46 -0.96 18.68
C ILE A 583 -23.29 0.20 19.23
N ALA A 584 -23.08 0.57 20.49
CA ALA A 584 -23.62 1.80 21.07
C ALA A 584 -22.50 2.83 21.28
N VAL A 585 -22.84 4.11 21.30
CA VAL A 585 -21.87 5.21 21.51
C VAL A 585 -21.82 5.53 22.99
N LYS A 586 -20.62 5.68 23.55
CA LYS A 586 -20.38 6.22 24.88
C LYS A 586 -19.85 7.64 24.76
N ASP A 587 -20.57 8.61 25.35
CA ASP A 587 -20.14 10.01 25.36
C ASP A 587 -19.16 10.31 26.52
N ALA A 588 -18.64 11.54 26.55
CA ALA A 588 -17.68 12.00 27.57
C ALA A 588 -18.26 12.07 29.00
N SER A 589 -19.59 12.04 29.18
CA SER A 589 -20.23 11.89 30.50
C SER A 589 -20.31 10.42 30.95
N GLY A 590 -19.91 9.48 30.08
CA GLY A 590 -19.97 8.04 30.31
C GLY A 590 -21.32 7.41 29.96
N LYS A 591 -22.29 8.21 29.48
CA LYS A 591 -23.62 7.75 29.07
C LYS A 591 -23.54 6.99 27.75
N VAL A 592 -24.29 5.89 27.66
CA VAL A 592 -24.37 5.01 26.47
C VAL A 592 -25.66 5.26 25.71
N SER A 593 -25.59 5.34 24.37
CA SER A 593 -26.77 5.51 23.49
C SER A 593 -27.50 4.18 23.23
N LYS A 594 -28.58 4.19 22.45
CA LYS A 594 -29.16 2.92 21.97
C LYS A 594 -28.15 2.24 21.01
N PRO A 595 -28.03 0.91 20.97
CA PRO A 595 -27.23 0.25 19.96
C PRO A 595 -27.72 0.58 18.54
N GLY A 596 -26.79 0.62 17.58
CA GLY A 596 -27.07 0.67 16.15
C GLY A 596 -27.68 -0.63 15.62
N ARG A 597 -27.76 -0.77 14.28
CA ARG A 597 -28.31 -2.00 13.67
C ARG A 597 -27.53 -3.23 14.11
N THR A 598 -28.25 -4.25 14.58
CA THR A 598 -27.66 -5.56 14.86
C THR A 598 -27.27 -6.26 13.56
N THR A 599 -25.99 -6.60 13.43
CA THR A 599 -25.44 -7.42 12.34
C THR A 599 -25.21 -8.84 12.87
N ALA A 600 -25.72 -9.85 12.16
CA ALA A 600 -25.42 -11.24 12.45
C ALA A 600 -24.30 -11.74 11.53
N PHE A 601 -23.35 -12.50 12.06
CA PHE A 601 -22.37 -13.24 11.29
C PHE A 601 -22.21 -14.66 11.85
N ARG A 602 -21.61 -15.56 11.08
CA ARG A 602 -21.33 -16.93 11.50
C ARG A 602 -19.86 -17.24 11.25
N THR A 603 -19.17 -17.77 12.26
CA THR A 603 -17.79 -18.25 12.08
C THR A 603 -17.77 -19.45 11.14
N LEU A 604 -16.65 -19.63 10.44
CA LEU A 604 -16.43 -20.81 9.63
C LEU A 604 -16.41 -22.06 10.52
N ALA A 605 -16.76 -23.23 9.96
CA ALA A 605 -16.75 -24.48 10.70
C ALA A 605 -15.34 -24.81 11.22
N ALA A 606 -15.26 -25.62 12.29
CA ALA A 606 -14.00 -26.24 12.66
C ALA A 606 -13.65 -27.24 11.56
N THR A 607 -12.45 -27.11 11.00
CA THR A 607 -11.90 -28.16 10.13
C THR A 607 -11.83 -29.46 10.92
N GLY A 608 -12.21 -30.58 10.30
CA GLY A 608 -12.03 -31.90 10.91
C GLY A 608 -10.55 -32.33 10.90
N PRO A 609 -10.28 -33.65 10.99
CA PRO A 609 -9.00 -34.18 10.53
C PRO A 609 -8.72 -33.72 9.09
N THR A 610 -7.50 -33.28 8.81
CA THR A 610 -7.09 -32.83 7.48
C THR A 610 -7.22 -33.97 6.45
N VAL A 611 -8.07 -33.78 5.45
CA VAL A 611 -8.24 -34.69 4.31
C VAL A 611 -7.00 -34.65 3.42
N ALA A 612 -6.44 -35.81 3.11
CA ALA A 612 -5.25 -35.95 2.26
C ALA A 612 -5.49 -35.35 0.86
N GLY A 613 -4.47 -34.68 0.31
CA GLY A 613 -4.55 -34.01 -1.01
C GLY A 613 -5.36 -32.72 -1.04
N THR A 614 -6.08 -32.36 0.03
CA THR A 614 -6.75 -31.06 0.14
C THR A 614 -5.75 -29.98 0.56
N ALA A 615 -5.87 -28.78 0.00
CA ALA A 615 -5.09 -27.61 0.38
C ALA A 615 -5.76 -26.83 1.53
N TYR A 616 -4.96 -26.34 2.46
CA TYR A 616 -5.41 -25.60 3.64
C TYR A 616 -4.60 -24.33 3.88
N THR A 617 -5.24 -23.24 4.27
CA THR A 617 -4.56 -22.03 4.75
C THR A 617 -4.42 -22.09 6.27
N MET A 618 -3.23 -21.77 6.79
CA MET A 618 -2.98 -21.60 8.21
C MET A 618 -3.03 -20.10 8.55
N VAL A 619 -4.07 -19.66 9.25
CA VAL A 619 -4.29 -18.25 9.63
C VAL A 619 -4.08 -18.08 11.13
N ASN A 620 -3.18 -17.18 11.53
CA ASN A 620 -2.98 -16.85 12.92
C ASN A 620 -4.17 -16.06 13.46
N SER A 621 -4.75 -16.57 14.55
CA SER A 621 -6.01 -16.05 15.08
C SER A 621 -5.87 -14.64 15.66
N PHE A 622 -4.69 -14.31 16.18
CA PHE A 622 -4.38 -13.05 16.86
C PHE A 622 -4.01 -11.92 15.91
N THR A 623 -3.06 -12.12 14.99
CA THR A 623 -2.66 -11.07 14.03
C THR A 623 -3.55 -11.01 12.80
N GLY A 624 -4.21 -12.13 12.44
CA GLY A 624 -4.88 -12.32 11.15
C GLY A 624 -3.92 -12.62 9.99
N GLN A 625 -2.62 -12.77 10.25
CA GLN A 625 -1.64 -13.13 9.24
C GLN A 625 -1.75 -14.61 8.87
N ALA A 626 -1.62 -14.93 7.58
CA ALA A 626 -1.45 -16.30 7.11
C ALA A 626 0.02 -16.71 7.18
N ALA A 627 0.27 -18.01 7.38
CA ALA A 627 1.59 -18.59 7.13
C ALA A 627 1.85 -18.63 5.62
N ASP A 628 2.92 -17.97 5.19
CA ASP A 628 3.22 -17.60 3.82
C ASP A 628 4.68 -17.95 3.48
N MET A 629 4.89 -18.68 2.38
CA MET A 629 6.23 -18.95 1.86
C MET A 629 6.79 -17.72 1.17
N TRP A 630 7.82 -17.11 1.78
CA TRP A 630 8.29 -15.77 1.45
C TRP A 630 8.57 -15.56 -0.05
N GLY A 631 8.08 -14.43 -0.58
CA GLY A 631 8.20 -14.07 -1.99
C GLY A 631 7.50 -15.04 -2.95
N GLY A 632 6.65 -15.93 -2.44
CA GLY A 632 6.06 -17.03 -3.20
C GLY A 632 7.07 -18.05 -3.72
N SER A 633 8.27 -18.10 -3.14
CA SER A 633 9.40 -18.88 -3.65
C SER A 633 9.16 -20.39 -3.61
N THR A 634 9.68 -21.11 -4.60
CA THR A 634 9.74 -22.59 -4.64
C THR A 634 11.13 -23.14 -4.30
N ALA A 635 12.10 -22.27 -3.98
CA ALA A 635 13.48 -22.64 -3.67
C ALA A 635 13.63 -23.38 -2.35
N ASP A 636 14.64 -24.24 -2.26
CA ASP A 636 15.08 -24.86 -1.00
C ASP A 636 15.62 -23.81 -0.04
N GLY A 637 15.26 -23.92 1.24
CA GLY A 637 15.65 -22.95 2.27
C GLY A 637 14.86 -21.63 2.25
N ALA A 638 13.88 -21.45 1.36
CA ALA A 638 13.00 -20.28 1.39
C ALA A 638 12.20 -20.25 2.71
N VAL A 639 12.13 -19.08 3.33
CA VAL A 639 11.67 -18.89 4.72
C VAL A 639 10.15 -18.73 4.81
N LEU A 640 9.58 -19.26 5.88
CA LEU A 640 8.16 -19.11 6.23
C LEU A 640 7.95 -17.84 7.07
N ILE A 641 7.01 -16.99 6.65
CA ILE A 641 6.63 -15.75 7.34
C ILE A 641 5.13 -15.71 7.66
N GLY A 642 4.76 -14.88 8.63
CA GLY A 642 3.41 -14.35 8.78
C GLY A 642 3.25 -13.15 7.86
N TYR A 643 2.33 -13.25 6.89
CA TYR A 643 1.97 -12.15 5.98
C TYR A 643 0.45 -11.92 5.95
N GLN A 644 -0.01 -10.84 5.33
CA GLN A 644 -1.45 -10.60 5.17
C GLN A 644 -2.11 -11.79 4.44
N LYS A 645 -3.28 -12.26 4.91
CA LYS A 645 -4.02 -13.33 4.22
C LYS A 645 -4.45 -12.84 2.83
N THR A 646 -3.89 -13.42 1.78
CA THR A 646 -4.25 -13.15 0.38
C THR A 646 -4.96 -14.33 -0.29
N GLY A 647 -4.81 -15.56 0.26
CA GLY A 647 -5.32 -16.78 -0.35
C GLY A 647 -4.44 -17.37 -1.45
N TYR A 648 -3.33 -16.70 -1.81
CA TYR A 648 -2.39 -17.15 -2.84
C TYR A 648 -1.75 -18.51 -2.50
N SER A 649 -1.30 -19.25 -3.52
CA SER A 649 -0.81 -20.63 -3.39
C SER A 649 0.43 -20.79 -2.49
N ASN A 650 1.17 -19.72 -2.21
CA ASN A 650 2.23 -19.68 -1.20
C ASN A 650 1.74 -19.62 0.26
N GLN A 651 0.43 -19.46 0.47
CA GLN A 651 -0.27 -19.55 1.76
C GLN A 651 -1.11 -20.84 1.90
N GLN A 652 -0.95 -21.79 0.96
CA GLN A 652 -1.73 -23.02 0.87
C GLN A 652 -0.87 -24.25 1.19
N TRP A 653 -1.40 -25.13 2.04
CA TRP A 653 -0.64 -26.18 2.72
C TRP A 653 -1.39 -27.51 2.66
N ILE A 654 -0.72 -28.57 2.17
CA ILE A 654 -1.24 -29.95 2.16
C ILE A 654 -0.65 -30.69 3.36
N PHE A 655 -1.52 -31.33 4.16
CA PHE A 655 -1.12 -32.12 5.32
C PHE A 655 -1.09 -33.61 4.96
N GLU A 656 0.04 -34.27 5.19
CA GLU A 656 0.26 -35.69 4.93
C GLU A 656 0.72 -36.40 6.20
N ASP A 657 0.21 -37.60 6.48
CA ASP A 657 0.61 -38.38 7.65
C ASP A 657 2.08 -38.84 7.54
N ALA A 658 2.84 -38.68 8.63
CA ALA A 658 4.21 -39.15 8.76
C ALA A 658 4.34 -40.37 9.69
N GLY A 659 3.21 -40.84 10.23
CA GLY A 659 3.14 -41.86 11.27
C GLY A 659 3.31 -41.29 12.68
N ASN A 660 3.04 -42.14 13.67
CA ASN A 660 3.22 -41.85 15.10
C ASN A 660 2.51 -40.58 15.61
N GLY A 661 1.42 -40.16 14.95
CA GLY A 661 0.68 -38.94 15.29
C GLY A 661 1.40 -37.64 14.90
N THR A 662 2.24 -37.68 13.86
CA THR A 662 2.90 -36.50 13.29
C THR A 662 2.60 -36.37 11.81
N MET A 663 2.59 -35.14 11.31
CA MET A 663 2.29 -34.78 9.93
C MET A 663 3.51 -34.16 9.26
N LYS A 664 3.64 -34.34 7.94
CA LYS A 664 4.37 -33.40 7.07
C LYS A 664 3.39 -32.33 6.60
N ILE A 665 3.88 -31.10 6.52
CA ILE A 665 3.11 -29.96 6.01
C ILE A 665 3.82 -29.48 4.75
N LYS A 666 3.15 -29.58 3.60
CA LYS A 666 3.74 -29.29 2.28
C LYS A 666 3.15 -28.03 1.69
N SER A 667 3.97 -27.16 1.10
CA SER A 667 3.44 -26.07 0.28
C SER A 667 2.71 -26.66 -0.93
N ALA A 668 1.46 -26.25 -1.15
CA ALA A 668 0.69 -26.65 -2.33
C ALA A 668 1.32 -26.12 -3.64
N LYS A 669 2.05 -24.99 -3.57
CA LYS A 669 2.75 -24.39 -4.72
C LYS A 669 4.02 -25.14 -5.13
N SER A 670 4.82 -25.61 -4.17
CA SER A 670 6.15 -26.19 -4.45
C SER A 670 6.24 -27.71 -4.25
N GLY A 671 5.26 -28.32 -3.58
CA GLY A 671 5.29 -29.72 -3.13
C GLY A 671 6.29 -30.00 -2.01
N LYS A 672 7.06 -29.00 -1.55
CA LYS A 672 8.13 -29.11 -0.56
C LYS A 672 7.60 -29.02 0.87
N CYS A 673 8.28 -29.70 1.79
CA CYS A 673 7.90 -29.83 3.19
C CYS A 673 8.42 -28.66 4.04
N LEU A 674 7.60 -28.18 4.97
CA LEU A 674 8.02 -27.26 6.02
C LEU A 674 9.03 -27.94 6.94
N GLN A 675 10.20 -27.32 7.06
CA GLN A 675 11.38 -27.83 7.71
C GLN A 675 11.92 -26.79 8.71
N ILE A 676 12.27 -27.25 9.90
CA ILE A 676 13.07 -26.50 10.86
C ILE A 676 14.48 -26.34 10.26
N ALA A 677 14.91 -25.12 9.96
CA ALA A 677 16.13 -24.86 9.18
C ALA A 677 17.46 -25.08 9.94
N GLY A 678 17.40 -25.81 11.05
CA GLY A 678 18.49 -26.12 11.97
C GLY A 678 17.99 -27.10 13.04
N ASN A 679 18.59 -27.06 14.24
CA ASN A 679 18.10 -27.82 15.40
C ASN A 679 16.81 -27.20 15.96
N ALA A 680 15.96 -28.00 16.61
CA ALA A 680 14.73 -27.52 17.24
C ALA A 680 15.03 -26.73 18.54
N VAL A 681 15.41 -25.45 18.39
CA VAL A 681 15.69 -24.50 19.48
C VAL A 681 14.82 -23.25 19.36
N ARG A 682 14.68 -22.45 20.44
CA ARG A 682 13.89 -21.21 20.39
C ARG A 682 14.49 -20.21 19.40
N GLY A 683 13.66 -19.46 18.68
CA GLY A 683 14.10 -18.49 17.67
C GLY A 683 14.62 -19.11 16.36
N GLN A 684 14.52 -20.44 16.23
CA GLN A 684 14.82 -21.14 14.98
C GLN A 684 13.69 -20.91 13.98
N TYR A 685 14.01 -20.23 12.88
CA TYR A 685 13.07 -20.01 11.79
C TYR A 685 12.74 -21.29 11.02
N ILE A 686 11.57 -21.28 10.39
CA ILE A 686 11.08 -22.35 9.52
C ILE A 686 11.30 -21.98 8.05
N ALA A 687 11.60 -22.96 7.23
CA ALA A 687 11.78 -22.85 5.79
C ALA A 687 11.08 -24.01 5.07
N GLN A 688 11.02 -24.02 3.74
CA GLN A 688 10.70 -25.24 2.97
C GLN A 688 11.97 -25.99 2.53
N GLN A 689 11.86 -27.31 2.39
CA GLN A 689 12.90 -28.17 1.82
C GLN A 689 12.26 -29.35 1.06
N ALA A 690 12.98 -29.91 0.09
CA ALA A 690 12.62 -31.21 -0.50
C ALA A 690 12.20 -32.24 0.58
N CYS A 691 11.04 -32.87 0.40
CA CYS A 691 10.45 -33.75 1.39
C CYS A 691 11.28 -35.01 1.62
N SER A 692 11.47 -35.36 2.90
CA SER A 692 12.27 -36.50 3.35
C SER A 692 11.55 -37.28 4.46
N GLY A 693 12.25 -38.22 5.10
CA GLY A 693 11.81 -38.88 6.34
C GLY A 693 12.33 -38.22 7.62
N ALA A 694 12.99 -37.07 7.54
CA ALA A 694 13.68 -36.46 8.68
C ALA A 694 12.72 -35.87 9.72
N ASP A 695 13.10 -35.94 11.00
CA ASP A 695 12.26 -35.48 12.11
C ASP A 695 12.07 -33.96 12.13
N ASN A 696 13.03 -33.20 11.59
CA ASN A 696 12.93 -31.75 11.47
C ASN A 696 11.95 -31.27 10.37
N GLN A 697 11.28 -32.21 9.66
CA GLN A 697 10.15 -31.94 8.75
C GLN A 697 8.80 -32.43 9.29
N GLN A 698 8.75 -32.92 10.54
CA GLN A 698 7.57 -33.57 11.12
C GLN A 698 6.98 -32.74 12.26
N TRP A 699 5.65 -32.64 12.25
CA TRP A 699 4.88 -31.71 13.06
C TRP A 699 3.75 -32.43 13.77
N LYS A 700 3.68 -32.34 15.11
CA LYS A 700 2.48 -32.75 15.84
C LYS A 700 1.47 -31.62 15.77
N VAL A 701 0.38 -31.82 15.02
CA VAL A 701 -0.75 -30.90 14.97
C VAL A 701 -1.72 -31.28 16.10
N ALA A 702 -2.00 -30.36 17.01
CA ALA A 702 -2.87 -30.61 18.16
C ALA A 702 -3.94 -29.51 18.29
N ALA A 703 -5.17 -29.88 18.64
CA ALA A 703 -6.21 -28.89 18.92
C ALA A 703 -5.87 -28.12 20.21
N SER A 704 -6.03 -26.80 20.17
CA SER A 704 -5.76 -25.89 21.28
C SER A 704 -6.80 -24.77 21.30
N GLY A 705 -7.62 -24.72 22.36
CA GLY A 705 -8.73 -23.77 22.47
C GLY A 705 -9.71 -23.89 21.29
N SER A 706 -9.71 -22.90 20.41
CA SER A 706 -10.56 -22.80 19.20
C SER A 706 -9.76 -22.92 17.88
N GLY A 707 -8.53 -23.44 17.93
CA GLY A 707 -7.65 -23.63 16.77
C GLY A 707 -6.63 -24.74 17.01
N TYR A 708 -5.43 -24.62 16.43
CA TYR A 708 -4.38 -25.65 16.48
C TYR A 708 -3.02 -25.09 16.86
N THR A 709 -2.25 -25.89 17.61
CA THR A 709 -0.81 -25.69 17.80
C THR A 709 -0.04 -26.70 16.94
N LEU A 710 1.10 -26.26 16.41
CA LEU A 710 2.01 -27.08 15.60
C LEU A 710 3.31 -27.26 16.37
N THR A 711 3.52 -28.43 16.99
CA THR A 711 4.74 -28.74 17.75
C THR A 711 5.77 -29.42 16.85
N ALA A 712 7.02 -28.95 16.89
CA ALA A 712 8.13 -29.60 16.20
C ALA A 712 8.46 -30.97 16.83
N LYS A 713 8.52 -32.04 16.02
CA LYS A 713 8.80 -33.41 16.48
C LYS A 713 10.13 -33.46 17.26
N GLY A 714 10.12 -34.23 18.36
CA GLY A 714 11.28 -34.34 19.27
C GLY A 714 11.49 -33.15 20.20
N SER A 715 10.60 -32.14 20.18
CA SER A 715 10.67 -30.96 21.04
C SER A 715 9.32 -30.65 21.70
N SER A 716 9.32 -29.67 22.60
CA SER A 716 8.12 -29.02 23.14
C SER A 716 7.78 -27.69 22.45
N LEU A 717 8.53 -27.27 21.42
CA LEU A 717 8.44 -25.94 20.84
C LEU A 717 7.35 -25.85 19.77
N LEU A 718 6.65 -24.70 19.73
CA LEU A 718 5.53 -24.44 18.83
C LEU A 718 5.91 -23.49 17.69
N LEU A 719 5.26 -23.62 16.55
CA LEU A 719 5.25 -22.59 15.52
C LEU A 719 4.51 -21.34 16.01
N GLY A 720 5.21 -20.22 16.16
CA GLY A 720 4.62 -18.94 16.54
C GLY A 720 5.04 -17.77 15.65
N ILE A 721 4.33 -16.65 15.78
CA ILE A 721 4.70 -15.39 15.10
C ILE A 721 5.74 -14.65 15.94
N SER A 722 6.85 -14.27 15.31
CA SER A 722 7.87 -13.42 15.91
C SER A 722 7.59 -11.93 15.71
N LYS A 723 8.10 -11.11 16.63
CA LYS A 723 8.29 -9.67 16.42
C LYS A 723 9.43 -9.35 15.45
N ARG A 724 10.36 -10.31 15.24
CA ARG A 724 11.41 -10.22 14.23
C ARG A 724 10.78 -10.13 12.84
N ARG A 725 11.21 -9.17 12.03
CA ARG A 725 10.75 -9.04 10.64
C ARG A 725 11.70 -9.72 9.67
N TYR A 726 11.16 -10.22 8.57
CA TYR A 726 11.89 -10.75 7.43
C TYR A 726 11.24 -10.20 6.15
N TYR A 727 11.86 -9.15 5.60
CA TYR A 727 11.50 -8.51 4.34
C TYR A 727 9.98 -8.26 4.16
N GLY A 728 9.43 -7.46 5.09
CA GLY A 728 8.00 -7.09 5.16
C GLY A 728 7.17 -8.00 6.08
N GLY A 729 7.42 -9.30 6.05
CA GLY A 729 6.71 -10.28 6.89
C GLY A 729 7.18 -10.31 8.34
N SER A 730 6.32 -10.86 9.21
CA SER A 730 6.71 -11.33 10.55
C SER A 730 7.41 -12.68 10.38
N LEU A 731 8.53 -12.94 11.04
CA LEU A 731 9.21 -14.25 10.95
C LEU A 731 8.38 -15.34 11.65
N LEU A 732 8.24 -16.54 11.06
CA LEU A 732 7.73 -17.70 11.81
C LEU A 732 8.89 -18.53 12.36
N GLU A 733 8.86 -18.77 13.66
CA GLU A 733 9.93 -19.43 14.38
C GLU A 733 9.40 -20.34 15.50
N LEU A 734 10.28 -21.18 16.03
CA LEU A 734 9.99 -22.04 17.18
C LEU A 734 10.02 -21.24 18.49
N GLN A 735 8.94 -21.37 19.26
CA GLN A 735 8.69 -20.64 20.52
C GLN A 735 8.36 -21.60 21.67
N GLN A 736 8.57 -21.18 22.91
CA GLN A 736 8.08 -21.91 24.09
C GLN A 736 6.56 -21.80 24.21
N PRO A 737 5.83 -22.88 24.56
CA PRO A 737 4.40 -22.82 24.84
C PRO A 737 4.10 -21.86 25.99
N ASN A 738 3.40 -20.76 25.70
CA ASN A 738 2.94 -19.80 26.72
C ASN A 738 1.41 -19.66 26.79
N GLY A 739 0.69 -20.25 25.83
CA GLY A 739 -0.78 -20.23 25.77
C GLY A 739 -1.37 -19.04 25.01
N GLU A 740 -0.53 -18.12 24.51
CA GLU A 740 -0.98 -16.94 23.80
C GLU A 740 -1.58 -17.24 22.42
N ALA A 741 -2.57 -16.44 22.02
CA ALA A 741 -3.30 -16.63 20.77
C ALA A 741 -2.43 -16.50 19.50
N TYR A 742 -1.24 -15.89 19.60
CA TYR A 742 -0.27 -15.81 18.50
C TYR A 742 0.50 -17.11 18.25
N GLN A 743 0.39 -18.11 19.14
CA GLN A 743 0.89 -19.47 18.91
C GLN A 743 -0.21 -20.40 18.34
N ASN A 744 -1.40 -19.86 18.05
CA ASN A 744 -2.61 -20.61 17.72
C ASN A 744 -3.11 -20.33 16.29
N TRP A 745 -3.11 -21.39 15.48
CA TRP A 745 -3.37 -21.36 14.05
C TRP A 745 -4.73 -21.95 13.71
N THR A 746 -5.52 -21.20 12.95
CA THR A 746 -6.73 -21.70 12.31
C THR A 746 -6.33 -22.38 11.01
N ILE A 747 -6.45 -23.71 10.95
CA ILE A 747 -6.28 -24.48 9.72
C ILE A 747 -7.66 -24.52 9.04
N GLN A 748 -7.77 -24.04 7.81
CA GLN A 748 -9.02 -23.97 7.03
C GLN A 748 -8.78 -24.46 5.62
N ALA A 749 -9.73 -25.14 4.98
CA ALA A 749 -9.63 -25.44 3.54
C ALA A 749 -9.44 -24.11 2.76
N SER A 750 -8.55 -24.13 1.77
CA SER A 750 -8.20 -22.97 0.93
C SER A 750 -9.23 -22.70 -0.16
#